data_AF-A0A2D5YBG5-F1
#
_entry.id   AF-A0A2D5YBG5-F1
#
_cell.length_a   1.000
_cell.length_b   1.000
_cell.length_c   1.000
_cell.angle_alpha   90.00
_cell.angle_beta   90.00
_cell.angle_gamma   90.00
#
_symmetry.space_group_name_H-M   'P 1'
#
loop_
_entity.id
_entity.type
_entity.pdbx_description
1 polymer ?
#
loop_
_entity_poly.entity_id
_entity_poly.type
_entity_poly.pdbx_seq_one_letter_code
_entity_poly.pdbx_strand_id
1 'polypeptide(L)'
;MQPKILLPLVTLTLCSICTHTFADRVFYKGTEGPGKGKHLVLVASDHEYRAEETIPALARILSVHGGFDCTVVFGVTEQGEIQAGISNLPAITVLSKADGLVMFVRFLALPPEQMKHIDDYLNRGGPVVGLRTSTHAFKYDKNRAKDPYAKYDFKYAGKDFKGGFGEQILGQSWVGHYGQNHRQSTRIDLIPKQKDHPILRGVSKVHVQAGGYNAEAQPDWDILTMAQPLMSMEPDGKDDPKKPPMASEWTREYTAKNGKKGRVFTSLYGASQDLLNPGYRRLILNGIYWSVGLENKIKADAKIDFVGPYNPSKFQVRGEAKGIKPAMYEDLNGPIPADPKAALKKVESVTAKNQNIRKTARFLRIEIPGDNKILTLNEVEIISGGKNIAPNGKATQSSVGAGGVPSRAIDGNKNHDYKKGGQTHTDGFGSTNPWWEIDLGGEYKIDEVEIWNRKGYESRLDGFTVQLLDSNRKQIYKSGKTKGSQRIKFTLRFRTVLDFFLYDGKPEPVVKKAPPKRVEVPANYKDELPFAFRKGDRVAILGNGLADRMQHDGWLETLFQSELAGQHISFRNMSLSGDRPNNYPRSKGFLGMDEYLRHVEADVVFAMFGYNESFAGQKGANPFKAQLIEFVKNIRAIQPNGKTFPRIVLFSPIAFQDLKNRNLPRGKVHNRNLALYTEATADAARQAGVQFVDLYNPTLALFKSTSEPLTINGAHLNEEGNRRVAQIIAKALLNKEVKAGASLQSLRDAVLDKNWHWFNRYRATDGNDIWGSRSKLRFVDDQSNAEVLQHELVMLDAMTANRDVHIWRLASGQSSQVDDSKVPAPIKVVSNVGGGSMSSSAIKEGSTKYLSPKESLNRVAVRDDFEINLFADEKQFPELINPVQMQVDTKGRLWAAVWPTYPMWEPMQPMNDA
;
A
#
# COMPACT_ATOMS: atom_id res chain seq x y z
N MET A 1 -20.54 -6.78 -88.74
CA MET A 1 -21.48 -6.34 -87.70
C MET A 1 -20.70 -6.04 -86.44
N GLN A 2 -20.95 -4.83 -85.93
CA GLN A 2 -20.50 -4.08 -84.73
C GLN A 2 -19.70 -4.73 -83.58
N PRO A 3 -18.80 -3.94 -82.93
CA PRO A 3 -18.11 -4.25 -81.67
C PRO A 3 -18.78 -3.60 -80.44
N LYS A 4 -18.59 -4.13 -79.23
CA LYS A 4 -18.84 -3.45 -77.93
C LYS A 4 -17.85 -4.02 -76.89
N ILE A 5 -16.77 -3.32 -76.53
CA ILE A 5 -16.65 -2.29 -75.48
C ILE A 5 -17.23 -2.76 -74.14
N LEU A 6 -16.35 -3.13 -73.21
CA LEU A 6 -16.63 -3.33 -71.79
C LEU A 6 -16.09 -2.11 -71.02
N LEU A 7 -16.99 -1.35 -70.37
CA LEU A 7 -16.69 -0.25 -69.45
C LEU A 7 -16.99 -0.72 -68.01
N PRO A 8 -16.24 -0.30 -66.97
CA PRO A 8 -16.38 -0.88 -65.64
C PRO A 8 -17.43 -0.17 -64.77
N LEU A 9 -17.98 -1.02 -63.91
CA LEU A 9 -18.64 -0.81 -62.62
C LEU A 9 -18.32 0.52 -61.90
N VAL A 10 -19.37 1.29 -61.55
CA VAL A 10 -19.42 2.07 -60.30
C VAL A 10 -20.85 1.98 -59.75
N THR A 11 -21.05 1.13 -58.74
CA THR A 11 -22.25 1.14 -57.90
C THR A 11 -21.86 1.70 -56.54
N LEU A 12 -22.26 2.95 -56.30
CA LEU A 12 -22.04 3.67 -55.05
C LEU A 12 -22.95 3.08 -53.97
N THR A 13 -22.43 2.19 -53.11
CA THR A 13 -23.16 1.72 -51.93
C THR A 13 -22.91 2.70 -50.79
N LEU A 14 -23.90 3.55 -50.49
CA LEU A 14 -23.91 4.39 -49.29
C LEU A 14 -24.07 3.49 -48.05
N CYS A 15 -22.95 3.00 -47.51
CA CYS A 15 -22.92 2.45 -46.16
C CYS A 15 -23.04 3.61 -45.17
N SER A 16 -24.24 3.85 -44.65
CA SER A 16 -24.45 4.66 -43.45
C SER A 16 -23.83 3.93 -42.26
N ILE A 17 -22.56 4.20 -41.97
CA ILE A 17 -21.91 3.82 -40.72
C ILE A 17 -22.58 4.67 -39.63
N CYS A 18 -23.60 4.11 -38.97
CA CYS A 18 -24.06 4.63 -37.69
C CYS A 18 -22.95 4.40 -36.67
N THR A 19 -22.08 5.39 -36.50
CA THR A 19 -21.26 5.48 -35.31
C THR A 19 -22.20 5.78 -34.14
N HIS A 20 -22.37 4.81 -33.23
CA HIS A 20 -22.98 5.11 -31.94
C HIS A 20 -22.03 6.05 -31.20
N THR A 21 -22.27 7.35 -31.31
CA THR A 21 -21.64 8.36 -30.45
C THR A 21 -22.18 8.14 -29.04
N PHE A 22 -21.38 7.52 -28.18
CA PHE A 22 -21.69 7.50 -26.75
C PHE A 22 -21.77 8.95 -26.25
N ALA A 23 -22.78 9.27 -25.45
CA ALA A 23 -22.87 10.58 -24.80
C ALA A 23 -21.65 10.77 -23.89
N ASP A 24 -20.73 11.62 -24.33
CA ASP A 24 -19.44 11.92 -23.71
C ASP A 24 -19.52 13.03 -22.64
N ARG A 25 -20.72 13.57 -22.44
CA ARG A 25 -21.05 14.71 -21.60
C ARG A 25 -22.48 14.60 -21.07
N VAL A 26 -22.84 15.51 -20.16
CA VAL A 26 -24.23 15.74 -19.76
C VAL A 26 -24.57 17.20 -20.00
N PHE A 27 -25.74 17.47 -20.56
CA PHE A 27 -26.24 18.81 -20.76
C PHE A 27 -27.50 19.04 -19.93
N TYR A 28 -27.47 20.04 -19.07
CA TYR A 28 -28.63 20.53 -18.34
C TYR A 28 -29.03 21.88 -18.93
N LYS A 29 -30.23 21.92 -19.52
CA LYS A 29 -30.82 23.17 -20.02
C LYS A 29 -31.18 24.07 -18.85
N GLY A 30 -30.79 25.34 -18.92
CA GLY A 30 -31.13 26.33 -17.92
C GLY A 30 -32.63 26.64 -17.93
N THR A 31 -33.20 26.80 -16.74
CA THR A 31 -34.57 27.33 -16.57
C THR A 31 -34.54 28.87 -16.45
N GLU A 32 -35.55 29.49 -15.84
CA GLU A 32 -35.49 30.93 -15.54
C GLU A 32 -34.53 31.20 -14.38
N GLY A 33 -33.68 32.22 -14.52
CA GLY A 33 -32.77 32.62 -13.46
C GLY A 33 -31.73 33.65 -13.93
N PRO A 34 -30.87 34.14 -13.02
CA PRO A 34 -29.94 35.22 -13.34
C PRO A 34 -28.86 34.87 -14.36
N GLY A 35 -28.58 33.58 -14.55
CA GLY A 35 -27.65 33.01 -15.53
C GLY A 35 -28.28 32.70 -16.88
N LYS A 36 -29.57 32.99 -17.09
CA LYS A 36 -30.26 32.71 -18.36
C LYS A 36 -29.53 33.35 -19.54
N GLY A 37 -29.28 32.55 -20.58
CA GLY A 37 -28.53 32.94 -21.76
C GLY A 37 -27.00 32.82 -21.63
N LYS A 38 -26.50 32.30 -20.50
CA LYS A 38 -25.08 31.95 -20.33
C LYS A 38 -24.87 30.45 -20.27
N HIS A 39 -23.76 29.99 -20.85
CA HIS A 39 -23.35 28.58 -20.88
C HIS A 39 -22.12 28.33 -20.00
N LEU A 40 -22.26 27.47 -18.99
CA LEU A 40 -21.16 27.02 -18.14
C LEU A 40 -20.69 25.63 -18.56
N VAL A 41 -19.37 25.44 -18.62
CA VAL A 41 -18.75 24.12 -18.77
C VAL A 41 -18.09 23.74 -17.46
N LEU A 42 -18.47 22.61 -16.90
CA LEU A 42 -17.96 22.11 -15.63
C LEU A 42 -17.24 20.78 -15.85
N VAL A 43 -15.98 20.70 -15.43
CA VAL A 43 -15.10 19.56 -15.71
C VAL A 43 -14.81 18.77 -14.45
N ALA A 44 -15.04 17.46 -14.50
CA ALA A 44 -14.85 16.51 -13.41
C ALA A 44 -13.86 15.41 -13.78
N SER A 45 -12.65 15.44 -13.21
CA SER A 45 -11.68 14.35 -13.30
C SER A 45 -10.64 14.43 -12.19
N ASP A 46 -11.05 14.12 -10.97
CA ASP A 46 -10.18 13.99 -9.80
C ASP A 46 -10.45 12.65 -9.10
N HIS A 47 -9.38 11.92 -8.79
CA HIS A 47 -9.44 10.54 -8.30
C HIS A 47 -9.47 10.43 -6.76
N GLU A 48 -9.70 11.49 -5.99
CA GLU A 48 -9.69 11.42 -4.52
C GLU A 48 -10.94 12.04 -3.87
N TYR A 49 -11.36 13.21 -4.33
CA TYR A 49 -12.35 14.08 -3.69
C TYR A 49 -13.75 13.99 -4.31
N ARG A 50 -13.96 13.05 -5.23
CA ARG A 50 -15.26 12.74 -5.87
C ARG A 50 -15.81 13.88 -6.73
N ALA A 51 -14.97 14.41 -7.63
CA ALA A 51 -15.37 15.45 -8.57
C ALA A 51 -16.60 15.06 -9.40
N GLU A 52 -16.75 13.78 -9.73
CA GLU A 52 -17.89 13.24 -10.45
C GLU A 52 -19.20 13.27 -9.67
N GLU A 53 -19.17 13.53 -8.35
CA GLU A 53 -20.36 13.80 -7.54
C GLU A 53 -20.59 15.31 -7.33
N THR A 54 -19.55 16.07 -7.02
CA THR A 54 -19.64 17.52 -6.76
C THR A 54 -20.09 18.31 -7.99
N ILE A 55 -19.44 18.06 -9.14
CA ILE A 55 -19.65 18.89 -10.33
C ILE A 55 -21.07 18.76 -10.88
N PRO A 56 -21.66 17.55 -11.02
CA PRO A 56 -23.05 17.44 -11.43
C PRO A 56 -24.02 18.07 -10.41
N ALA A 57 -23.76 17.97 -9.11
CA ALA A 57 -24.60 18.62 -8.10
C ALA A 57 -24.65 20.13 -8.30
N LEU A 58 -23.48 20.76 -8.47
CA LEU A 58 -23.39 22.19 -8.77
C LEU A 58 -24.08 22.55 -10.09
N ALA A 59 -23.84 21.77 -11.15
CA ALA A 59 -24.42 22.02 -12.47
C ALA A 59 -25.96 21.97 -12.44
N ARG A 60 -26.57 21.05 -11.68
CA ARG A 60 -28.02 20.97 -11.53
C ARG A 60 -28.59 22.17 -10.76
N ILE A 61 -27.92 22.60 -9.68
CA ILE A 61 -28.33 23.80 -8.93
C ILE A 61 -28.25 25.03 -9.84
N LEU A 62 -27.16 25.19 -10.58
CA LEU A 62 -26.94 26.33 -11.47
C LEU A 62 -27.92 26.36 -12.64
N SER A 63 -28.32 25.21 -13.18
CA SER A 63 -29.31 25.17 -14.27
C SER A 63 -30.74 25.40 -13.80
N VAL A 64 -31.17 24.77 -12.71
CA VAL A 64 -32.57 24.85 -12.23
C VAL A 64 -32.84 26.08 -11.35
N HIS A 65 -31.89 26.52 -10.53
CA HIS A 65 -32.09 27.70 -9.69
C HIS A 65 -31.41 28.95 -10.26
N GLY A 66 -30.36 28.76 -11.07
CA GLY A 66 -29.63 29.85 -11.69
C GLY A 66 -29.97 30.14 -13.14
N GLY A 67 -30.64 29.22 -13.85
CA GLY A 67 -30.98 29.40 -15.27
C GLY A 67 -29.81 29.27 -16.24
N PHE A 68 -28.65 28.80 -15.81
CA PHE A 68 -27.51 28.56 -16.70
C PHE A 68 -27.74 27.33 -17.57
N ASP A 69 -27.37 27.41 -18.85
CA ASP A 69 -27.09 26.18 -19.59
C ASP A 69 -25.80 25.59 -19.02
N CYS A 70 -25.79 24.31 -18.63
CA CYS A 70 -24.62 23.66 -18.03
C CYS A 70 -24.23 22.41 -18.81
N THR A 71 -22.98 22.33 -19.24
CA THR A 71 -22.39 21.09 -19.77
C THR A 71 -21.41 20.53 -18.75
N VAL A 72 -21.64 19.30 -18.30
CA VAL A 72 -20.67 18.56 -17.50
C VAL A 72 -19.82 17.67 -18.40
N VAL A 73 -18.51 17.82 -18.28
CA VAL A 73 -17.50 17.01 -18.98
C VAL A 73 -16.78 16.14 -17.95
N PHE A 74 -16.75 14.83 -18.20
CA PHE A 74 -16.10 13.86 -17.31
C PHE A 74 -14.82 13.32 -17.92
N GLY A 75 -13.88 12.90 -17.04
CA GLY A 75 -12.84 11.95 -17.42
C GLY A 75 -13.46 10.60 -17.77
N VAL A 76 -13.27 10.11 -18.99
CA VAL A 76 -13.87 8.84 -19.45
C VAL A 76 -12.85 7.86 -20.03
N THR A 77 -13.09 6.56 -19.85
CA THR A 77 -12.38 5.48 -20.53
C THR A 77 -12.72 5.45 -22.03
N GLU A 78 -12.00 4.65 -22.80
CA GLU A 78 -12.32 4.39 -24.22
C GLU A 78 -13.74 3.81 -24.41
N GLN A 79 -14.28 3.14 -23.39
CA GLN A 79 -15.62 2.57 -23.39
C GLN A 79 -16.72 3.59 -22.98
N GLY A 80 -16.34 4.85 -22.74
CA GLY A 80 -17.23 5.93 -22.34
C GLY A 80 -17.68 5.86 -20.88
N GLU A 81 -16.99 5.09 -20.03
CA GLU A 81 -17.26 5.03 -18.60
C GLU A 81 -16.49 6.12 -17.86
N ILE A 82 -17.14 6.76 -16.90
CA ILE A 82 -16.49 7.77 -16.05
C ILE A 82 -15.41 7.09 -15.22
N GLN A 83 -14.18 7.60 -15.35
CA GLN A 83 -13.05 7.22 -14.53
C GLN A 83 -12.42 8.47 -13.95
N ALA A 84 -12.53 8.59 -12.63
CA ALA A 84 -11.94 9.69 -11.88
C ALA A 84 -10.41 9.78 -12.10
N GLY A 85 -9.94 10.98 -12.45
CA GLY A 85 -8.52 11.28 -12.68
C GLY A 85 -7.92 10.73 -13.99
N ILE A 86 -8.73 10.20 -14.91
CA ILE A 86 -8.23 9.80 -16.24
C ILE A 86 -7.96 11.02 -17.10
N SER A 87 -6.90 10.96 -17.90
CA SER A 87 -6.46 12.04 -18.80
C SER A 87 -7.13 11.94 -20.18
N ASN A 88 -8.46 11.91 -20.19
CA ASN A 88 -9.25 11.84 -21.42
C ASN A 88 -10.61 12.53 -21.24
N LEU A 89 -10.78 13.67 -21.90
CA LEU A 89 -11.93 14.58 -21.88
C LEU A 89 -12.43 14.85 -23.32
N PRO A 90 -12.97 13.86 -24.03
CA PRO A 90 -13.36 14.02 -25.45
C PRO A 90 -14.36 15.15 -25.68
N ALA A 91 -15.27 15.41 -24.72
CA ALA A 91 -16.27 16.46 -24.82
C ALA A 91 -15.74 17.88 -24.59
N ILE A 92 -14.44 18.07 -24.29
CA ILE A 92 -13.87 19.38 -23.92
C ILE A 92 -13.97 20.43 -25.05
N THR A 93 -14.22 19.99 -26.28
CA THR A 93 -14.47 20.80 -27.48
C THR A 93 -15.57 21.87 -27.29
N VAL A 94 -16.51 21.64 -26.37
CA VAL A 94 -17.60 22.58 -26.04
C VAL A 94 -17.14 23.91 -25.45
N LEU A 95 -15.89 23.99 -24.96
CA LEU A 95 -15.35 25.22 -24.37
C LEU A 95 -15.33 26.41 -25.33
N SER A 96 -15.35 26.18 -26.63
CA SER A 96 -15.39 27.24 -27.64
C SER A 96 -16.58 28.21 -27.47
N LYS A 97 -17.71 27.73 -26.91
CA LYS A 97 -18.95 28.50 -26.73
C LYS A 97 -19.28 28.86 -25.28
N ALA A 98 -18.43 28.48 -24.33
CA ALA A 98 -18.71 28.65 -22.91
C ALA A 98 -18.51 30.11 -22.43
N ASP A 99 -19.38 30.57 -21.53
CA ASP A 99 -19.21 31.85 -20.81
C ASP A 99 -18.40 31.70 -19.52
N GLY A 100 -18.27 30.48 -18.99
CA GLY A 100 -17.52 30.19 -17.77
C GLY A 100 -17.04 28.74 -17.70
N LEU A 101 -15.88 28.53 -17.09
CA LEU A 101 -15.28 27.22 -16.87
C LEU A 101 -15.15 26.93 -15.37
N VAL A 102 -15.74 25.84 -14.89
CA VAL A 102 -15.53 25.32 -13.52
C VAL A 102 -14.69 24.05 -13.61
N MET A 103 -13.56 24.00 -12.91
CA MET A 103 -12.63 22.87 -12.94
C MET A 103 -12.51 22.21 -11.58
N PHE A 104 -12.72 20.90 -11.57
CA PHE A 104 -12.38 20.02 -10.46
C PHE A 104 -11.62 18.81 -11.03
N VAL A 105 -10.32 19.00 -11.22
CA VAL A 105 -9.44 18.04 -11.88
C VAL A 105 -8.12 17.86 -11.14
N ARG A 106 -7.40 16.76 -11.43
CA ARG A 106 -6.11 16.47 -10.80
C ARG A 106 -5.15 15.73 -11.71
N PHE A 107 -3.92 16.24 -11.80
CA PHE A 107 -2.78 15.56 -12.43
C PHE A 107 -3.08 14.97 -13.82
N LEU A 108 -3.86 15.69 -14.63
CA LEU A 108 -4.17 15.26 -15.98
C LEU A 108 -2.98 15.50 -16.92
N ALA A 109 -2.73 14.55 -17.80
CA ALA A 109 -1.78 14.65 -18.90
C ALA A 109 -2.55 14.58 -20.23
N LEU A 110 -3.48 15.53 -20.44
CA LEU A 110 -4.42 15.50 -21.56
C LEU A 110 -3.67 15.44 -22.90
N PRO A 111 -4.18 14.68 -23.89
CA PRO A 111 -3.67 14.74 -25.25
C PRO A 111 -3.68 16.19 -25.81
N PRO A 112 -2.69 16.57 -26.65
CA PRO A 112 -2.59 17.93 -27.17
C PRO A 112 -3.86 18.45 -27.86
N GLU A 113 -4.57 17.59 -28.59
CA GLU A 113 -5.82 17.94 -29.27
C GLU A 113 -6.94 18.33 -28.30
N GLN A 114 -6.96 17.76 -27.10
CA GLN A 114 -7.92 18.12 -26.06
C GLN A 114 -7.45 19.35 -25.28
N MET A 115 -6.16 19.42 -24.96
CA MET A 115 -5.59 20.54 -24.23
C MET A 115 -5.68 21.87 -25.01
N LYS A 116 -5.66 21.82 -26.35
CA LYS A 116 -5.89 22.98 -27.22
C LYS A 116 -7.15 23.75 -26.84
N HIS A 117 -8.25 23.06 -26.53
CA HIS A 117 -9.51 23.72 -26.19
C HIS A 117 -9.46 24.50 -24.87
N ILE A 118 -8.65 24.03 -23.91
CA ILE A 118 -8.39 24.74 -22.66
C ILE A 118 -7.47 25.94 -22.94
N ASP A 119 -6.41 25.78 -23.73
CA ASP A 119 -5.51 26.88 -24.12
C ASP A 119 -6.26 27.98 -24.89
N ASP A 120 -7.11 27.61 -25.86
CA ASP A 120 -7.95 28.53 -26.62
C ASP A 120 -8.92 29.31 -25.71
N TYR A 121 -9.57 28.61 -24.75
CA TYR A 121 -10.46 29.22 -23.75
C TYR A 121 -9.72 30.25 -22.89
N LEU A 122 -8.54 29.90 -22.41
CA LEU A 122 -7.73 30.79 -21.59
C LEU A 122 -7.24 31.99 -22.40
N ASN A 123 -6.80 31.78 -23.65
CA ASN A 123 -6.29 32.81 -24.55
C ASN A 123 -7.35 33.84 -24.98
N ARG A 124 -8.65 33.56 -24.79
CA ARG A 124 -9.74 34.55 -24.98
C ARG A 124 -10.20 35.24 -23.69
N GLY A 125 -9.49 35.04 -22.58
CA GLY A 125 -9.79 35.63 -21.27
C GLY A 125 -11.09 35.10 -20.65
N GLY A 126 -11.36 33.80 -20.81
CA GLY A 126 -12.54 33.16 -20.23
C GLY A 126 -12.48 33.08 -18.69
N PRO A 127 -13.60 33.29 -17.97
CA PRO A 127 -13.65 33.12 -16.52
C PRO A 127 -13.37 31.68 -16.04
N VAL A 128 -12.59 31.54 -14.96
CA VAL A 128 -12.21 30.23 -14.41
C VAL A 128 -12.59 30.13 -12.94
N VAL A 129 -13.25 29.04 -12.58
CA VAL A 129 -13.43 28.62 -11.18
C VAL A 129 -12.63 27.37 -10.93
N GLY A 130 -11.66 27.42 -10.02
CA GLY A 130 -10.86 26.27 -9.61
C GLY A 130 -11.30 25.75 -8.25
N LEU A 131 -11.81 24.52 -8.20
CA LEU A 131 -12.01 23.80 -6.94
C LEU A 131 -10.78 22.96 -6.64
N ARG A 132 -10.55 22.62 -5.37
CA ARG A 132 -9.60 21.55 -5.00
C ARG A 132 -9.89 20.38 -5.91
N THR A 133 -8.96 19.81 -6.67
CA THR A 133 -7.49 19.90 -6.64
C THR A 133 -6.88 20.66 -7.83
N SER A 134 -7.62 21.56 -8.46
CA SER A 134 -7.24 22.17 -9.75
C SER A 134 -5.99 23.07 -9.70
N THR A 135 -5.49 23.44 -8.51
CA THR A 135 -4.16 24.08 -8.36
C THR A 135 -3.02 23.22 -8.89
N HIS A 136 -3.25 21.92 -9.06
CA HIS A 136 -2.37 21.00 -9.76
C HIS A 136 -3.15 20.15 -10.76
N ALA A 137 -3.95 20.85 -11.57
CA ALA A 137 -4.78 20.26 -12.60
C ALA A 137 -4.01 19.37 -13.57
N PHE A 138 -2.79 19.77 -13.97
CA PHE A 138 -2.01 19.08 -14.99
C PHE A 138 -0.65 18.60 -14.51
N LYS A 139 -0.28 17.39 -14.93
CA LYS A 139 1.01 16.76 -14.64
C LYS A 139 1.54 16.06 -15.89
N TYR A 140 2.50 16.69 -16.56
CA TYR A 140 3.18 16.17 -17.72
C TYR A 140 4.44 15.41 -17.27
N ASP A 141 4.70 14.25 -17.89
CA ASP A 141 5.92 13.52 -17.63
C ASP A 141 7.12 14.14 -18.39
N LYS A 142 8.33 13.67 -18.08
CA LYS A 142 9.56 14.13 -18.76
C LYS A 142 9.62 13.72 -20.24
N ASN A 143 8.88 12.69 -20.65
CA ASN A 143 8.85 12.20 -22.02
C ASN A 143 7.98 13.08 -22.93
N ARG A 144 7.07 13.86 -22.32
CA ARG A 144 6.23 14.89 -22.96
C ARG A 144 6.89 16.27 -22.99
N ALA A 145 8.21 16.37 -22.82
CA ALA A 145 8.93 17.66 -22.85
C ALA A 145 8.76 18.44 -24.16
N LYS A 146 8.43 17.76 -25.27
CA LYS A 146 8.14 18.36 -26.59
C LYS A 146 6.66 18.67 -26.82
N ASP A 147 5.79 18.37 -25.85
CA ASP A 147 4.35 18.68 -25.93
C ASP A 147 4.16 20.20 -25.92
N PRO A 148 3.42 20.79 -26.90
CA PRO A 148 3.22 22.23 -26.97
C PRO A 148 2.52 22.83 -25.73
N TYR A 149 1.89 21.99 -24.92
CA TYR A 149 1.19 22.39 -23.69
C TYR A 149 1.93 22.01 -22.41
N ALA A 150 3.18 21.54 -22.49
CA ALA A 150 3.99 21.17 -21.31
C ALA A 150 4.13 22.32 -20.29
N LYS A 151 4.01 23.58 -20.74
CA LYS A 151 4.00 24.76 -19.86
C LYS A 151 2.91 24.73 -18.80
N TYR A 152 1.80 24.02 -19.02
CA TYR A 152 0.69 23.94 -18.07
C TYR A 152 0.95 23.00 -16.88
N ASP A 153 2.04 22.22 -16.92
CA ASP A 153 2.46 21.36 -15.83
C ASP A 153 2.58 22.13 -14.51
N PHE A 154 2.01 21.60 -13.43
CA PHE A 154 2.00 22.27 -12.14
C PHE A 154 3.40 22.55 -11.56
N LYS A 155 4.45 21.88 -12.04
CA LYS A 155 5.85 22.11 -11.68
C LYS A 155 6.66 22.75 -12.80
N TYR A 156 6.00 23.39 -13.78
CA TYR A 156 6.71 24.03 -14.88
C TYR A 156 7.67 25.11 -14.36
N ALA A 157 8.95 24.97 -14.73
CA ALA A 157 10.03 25.83 -14.24
C ALA A 157 10.38 26.98 -15.21
N GLY A 158 9.79 27.01 -16.41
CA GLY A 158 10.03 28.08 -17.39
C GLY A 158 9.49 29.42 -16.91
N LYS A 159 10.22 30.50 -17.19
CA LYS A 159 9.87 31.85 -16.72
C LYS A 159 8.61 32.41 -17.37
N ASP A 160 8.25 31.90 -18.55
CA ASP A 160 7.10 32.31 -19.34
C ASP A 160 5.76 31.82 -18.76
N PHE A 161 5.76 30.77 -17.95
CA PHE A 161 4.54 30.24 -17.33
C PHE A 161 4.79 29.47 -16.02
N LYS A 162 5.65 30.04 -15.17
CA LYS A 162 6.17 29.39 -13.94
C LYS A 162 5.04 28.84 -13.06
N GLY A 163 5.18 27.61 -12.57
CA GLY A 163 4.18 26.95 -11.73
C GLY A 163 2.92 26.53 -12.48
N GLY A 164 2.91 26.66 -13.81
CA GLY A 164 1.89 26.13 -14.69
C GLY A 164 0.52 26.75 -14.52
N PHE A 165 -0.52 25.97 -14.87
CA PHE A 165 -1.91 26.40 -14.76
C PHE A 165 -2.27 26.89 -13.35
N GLY A 166 -1.83 26.16 -12.31
CA GLY A 166 -2.15 26.47 -10.93
C GLY A 166 -1.69 27.87 -10.53
N GLU A 167 -0.40 28.15 -10.69
CA GLU A 167 0.17 29.45 -10.32
C GLU A 167 -0.31 30.56 -11.25
N GLN A 168 -0.25 30.35 -12.57
CA GLN A 168 -0.49 31.42 -13.53
C GLN A 168 -1.97 31.75 -13.71
N ILE A 169 -2.88 30.78 -13.55
CA ILE A 169 -4.32 31.01 -13.67
C ILE A 169 -4.97 31.09 -12.29
N LEU A 170 -4.84 30.06 -11.45
CA LEU A 170 -5.53 30.00 -10.15
C LEU A 170 -4.85 30.81 -9.04
N GLY A 171 -3.59 31.22 -9.24
CA GLY A 171 -2.81 32.03 -8.31
C GLY A 171 -1.73 31.25 -7.57
N GLN A 172 -1.86 29.93 -7.44
CA GLN A 172 -0.86 29.08 -6.80
C GLN A 172 -0.89 27.63 -7.33
N SER A 173 0.31 27.03 -7.39
CA SER A 173 0.49 25.59 -7.62
C SER A 173 0.49 24.76 -6.32
N TRP A 174 0.55 23.43 -6.42
CA TRP A 174 0.53 22.57 -5.23
C TRP A 174 1.76 22.76 -4.32
N VAL A 175 1.50 23.23 -3.09
CA VAL A 175 2.51 23.34 -2.02
C VAL A 175 2.50 22.11 -1.12
N GLY A 176 1.34 21.75 -0.56
CA GLY A 176 1.24 20.58 0.30
C GLY A 176 -0.07 20.49 1.10
N HIS A 177 -0.24 19.35 1.78
CA HIS A 177 -1.31 19.16 2.75
C HIS A 177 -1.01 19.91 4.04
N TYR A 178 -2.04 20.56 4.60
CA TYR A 178 -1.94 21.24 5.88
C TYR A 178 -2.58 20.40 6.99
N GLY A 179 -3.87 20.08 6.89
CA GLY A 179 -4.52 19.10 7.77
C GLY A 179 -4.69 17.70 7.16
N GLN A 180 -5.06 16.76 8.03
CA GLN A 180 -5.18 15.34 7.68
C GLN A 180 -6.62 14.98 7.32
N ASN A 181 -6.87 14.56 6.07
CA ASN A 181 -8.18 14.07 5.64
C ASN A 181 -8.70 12.94 6.56
N HIS A 182 -10.01 12.96 6.85
CA HIS A 182 -10.72 11.98 7.69
C HIS A 182 -10.30 11.91 9.16
N ARG A 183 -9.40 12.79 9.60
CA ARG A 183 -9.02 12.98 10.99
C ARG A 183 -9.24 14.41 11.46
N GLN A 184 -9.06 15.35 10.53
CA GLN A 184 -9.27 16.76 10.72
C GLN A 184 -10.25 17.24 9.66
N SER A 185 -11.32 17.89 10.11
CA SER A 185 -12.13 18.77 9.27
C SER A 185 -11.56 20.20 9.31
N THR A 186 -12.16 21.11 8.54
CA THR A 186 -11.71 22.50 8.49
C THR A 186 -12.88 23.45 8.70
N ARG A 187 -12.71 24.42 9.60
CA ARG A 187 -13.56 25.61 9.68
C ARG A 187 -13.01 26.67 8.72
N ILE A 188 -13.88 27.25 7.91
CA ILE A 188 -13.51 28.35 7.00
C ILE A 188 -14.13 29.64 7.53
N ASP A 189 -13.27 30.51 8.03
CA ASP A 189 -13.64 31.79 8.62
C ASP A 189 -13.62 32.89 7.54
N LEU A 190 -14.67 33.71 7.52
CA LEU A 190 -14.77 34.83 6.59
C LEU A 190 -13.87 35.98 7.05
N ILE A 191 -13.13 36.60 6.14
CA ILE A 191 -12.30 37.76 6.50
C ILE A 191 -13.22 38.96 6.76
N PRO A 192 -13.20 39.57 7.97
CA PRO A 192 -14.14 40.64 8.32
C PRO A 192 -14.08 41.86 7.39
N LYS A 193 -12.89 42.17 6.86
CA LYS A 193 -12.69 43.26 5.89
C LYS A 193 -13.37 43.01 4.54
N GLN A 194 -13.68 41.76 4.22
CA GLN A 194 -14.30 41.35 2.96
C GLN A 194 -15.81 41.11 3.07
N LYS A 195 -16.42 41.45 4.21
CA LYS A 195 -17.84 41.16 4.50
C LYS A 195 -18.81 41.67 3.41
N ASP A 196 -18.45 42.75 2.73
CA ASP A 196 -19.27 43.40 1.70
C ASP A 196 -18.99 42.83 0.29
N HIS A 197 -17.97 41.96 0.15
CA HIS A 197 -17.64 41.32 -1.12
C HIS A 197 -18.84 40.48 -1.60
N PRO A 198 -19.28 40.59 -2.87
CA PRO A 198 -20.49 39.92 -3.36
C PRO A 198 -20.48 38.40 -3.14
N ILE A 199 -19.30 37.77 -3.20
CA ILE A 199 -19.16 36.32 -2.98
C ILE A 199 -19.57 35.90 -1.56
N LEU A 200 -19.37 36.76 -0.55
CA LEU A 200 -19.65 36.43 0.85
C LEU A 200 -21.10 36.69 1.26
N ARG A 201 -21.93 37.23 0.36
CA ARG A 201 -23.34 37.55 0.65
C ARG A 201 -24.14 36.30 1.03
N GLY A 202 -24.64 36.27 2.26
CA GLY A 202 -25.42 35.16 2.83
C GLY A 202 -24.59 33.93 3.24
N VAL A 203 -23.27 33.97 3.12
CA VAL A 203 -22.38 32.89 3.54
C VAL A 203 -22.22 32.93 5.06
N SER A 204 -22.38 31.78 5.73
CA SER A 204 -22.15 31.67 7.17
C SER A 204 -21.80 30.24 7.57
N LYS A 205 -21.07 30.07 8.69
CA LYS A 205 -20.76 28.78 9.33
C LYS A 205 -20.18 27.73 8.35
N VAL A 206 -19.17 28.14 7.59
CA VAL A 206 -18.54 27.28 6.59
C VAL A 206 -17.67 26.24 7.29
N HIS A 207 -18.02 24.97 7.09
CA HIS A 207 -17.29 23.81 7.59
C HIS A 207 -17.21 22.76 6.50
N VAL A 208 -16.02 22.19 6.32
CA VAL A 208 -15.70 21.24 5.26
C VAL A 208 -14.96 20.03 5.82
N GLN A 209 -15.14 18.87 5.19
CA GLN A 209 -14.67 17.58 5.68
C GLN A 209 -13.21 17.28 5.27
N ALA A 210 -12.66 18.01 4.30
CA ALA A 210 -11.25 17.92 3.95
C ALA A 210 -10.35 18.64 4.97
N GLY A 211 -9.14 18.11 5.19
CA GLY A 211 -8.21 18.64 6.21
C GLY A 211 -7.45 19.92 5.80
N GLY A 212 -7.56 20.35 4.54
CA GLY A 212 -6.99 21.62 4.07
C GLY A 212 -5.63 21.53 3.37
N TYR A 213 -5.30 22.60 2.65
CA TYR A 213 -4.05 22.79 1.90
C TYR A 213 -3.27 24.00 2.40
N ASN A 214 -1.96 23.99 2.18
CA ASN A 214 -1.14 25.18 2.32
C ASN A 214 -1.49 26.18 1.22
N ALA A 215 -1.68 27.44 1.62
CA ALA A 215 -1.85 28.55 0.70
C ALA A 215 -0.84 29.66 0.99
N GLU A 216 -0.10 30.09 -0.02
CA GLU A 216 0.90 31.15 0.11
C GLU A 216 0.36 32.39 -0.60
N ALA A 217 -0.19 33.32 0.19
CA ALA A 217 -0.81 34.54 -0.29
C ALA A 217 0.11 35.29 -1.27
N GLN A 218 -0.43 35.66 -2.43
CA GLN A 218 0.26 36.50 -3.41
C GLN A 218 -0.34 37.91 -3.43
N PRO A 219 0.43 38.94 -3.85
CA PRO A 219 -0.04 40.34 -3.83
C PRO A 219 -1.27 40.61 -4.71
N ASP A 220 -1.50 39.80 -5.74
CA ASP A 220 -2.62 39.95 -6.68
C ASP A 220 -3.88 39.16 -6.25
N TRP A 221 -3.86 38.53 -5.08
CA TRP A 221 -5.02 37.82 -4.54
C TRP A 221 -5.90 38.76 -3.73
N ASP A 222 -7.19 38.71 -4.03
CA ASP A 222 -8.22 39.23 -3.14
C ASP A 222 -8.74 38.07 -2.28
N ILE A 223 -8.11 37.87 -1.12
CA ILE A 223 -8.39 36.75 -0.21
C ILE A 223 -9.70 37.01 0.53
N LEU A 224 -10.60 36.04 0.52
CA LEU A 224 -11.96 36.15 1.06
C LEU A 224 -12.11 35.43 2.41
N THR A 225 -11.35 34.36 2.62
CA THR A 225 -11.54 33.43 3.73
C THR A 225 -10.23 32.83 4.21
N MET A 226 -10.23 32.37 5.47
CA MET A 226 -9.14 31.68 6.14
C MET A 226 -9.60 30.31 6.63
N ALA A 227 -8.88 29.25 6.28
CA ALA A 227 -9.11 27.89 6.72
C ALA A 227 -8.32 27.55 7.99
N GLN A 228 -9.03 27.12 9.02
CA GLN A 228 -8.49 26.61 10.28
C GLN A 228 -8.76 25.09 10.41
N PRO A 229 -7.73 24.23 10.31
CA PRO A 229 -7.88 22.81 10.60
C PRO A 229 -8.30 22.57 12.05
N LEU A 230 -9.20 21.63 12.25
CA LEU A 230 -9.71 21.25 13.57
C LEU A 230 -9.10 19.92 14.03
N MET A 231 -9.12 19.66 15.33
CA MET A 231 -8.66 18.41 15.95
C MET A 231 -9.65 17.24 15.82
N SER A 232 -10.80 17.47 15.17
CA SER A 232 -11.85 16.47 14.95
C SER A 232 -12.56 16.67 13.61
N MET A 233 -13.49 15.77 13.29
CA MET A 233 -14.38 15.90 12.12
C MET A 233 -15.62 16.76 12.39
N GLU A 234 -15.85 17.16 13.64
CA GLU A 234 -17.03 17.91 14.05
C GLU A 234 -16.89 19.42 13.75
N PRO A 235 -17.97 20.12 13.36
CA PRO A 235 -17.94 21.55 13.07
C PRO A 235 -17.52 22.46 14.23
N ASP A 236 -17.71 22.01 15.47
CA ASP A 236 -17.34 22.69 16.71
C ASP A 236 -16.03 22.15 17.32
N GLY A 237 -15.29 21.35 16.57
CA GLY A 237 -13.99 20.84 16.97
C GLY A 237 -13.01 21.96 17.34
N LYS A 238 -12.14 21.69 18.32
CA LYS A 238 -11.08 22.63 18.72
C LYS A 238 -10.08 22.82 17.58
N ASP A 239 -9.57 24.04 17.44
CA ASP A 239 -8.49 24.38 16.50
C ASP A 239 -7.25 23.51 16.73
N ASP A 240 -6.56 23.12 15.66
CA ASP A 240 -5.25 22.48 15.78
C ASP A 240 -4.20 23.55 16.17
N PRO A 241 -3.64 23.50 17.39
CA PRO A 241 -2.74 24.55 17.90
C PRO A 241 -1.41 24.61 17.15
N LYS A 242 -1.09 23.59 16.33
CA LYS A 242 0.13 23.56 15.50
C LYS A 242 -0.10 24.10 14.09
N LYS A 243 -1.34 24.48 13.75
CA LYS A 243 -1.74 24.83 12.39
C LYS A 243 -2.59 26.11 12.38
N PRO A 244 -1.96 27.29 12.44
CA PRO A 244 -2.68 28.57 12.32
C PRO A 244 -3.51 28.68 11.02
N PRO A 245 -4.52 29.57 10.97
CA PRO A 245 -5.35 29.71 9.78
C PRO A 245 -4.55 30.11 8.53
N MET A 246 -4.89 29.51 7.39
CA MET A 246 -4.27 29.79 6.08
C MET A 246 -5.32 30.29 5.09
N ALA A 247 -4.96 31.08 4.08
CA ALA A 247 -5.90 31.51 3.04
C ALA A 247 -6.57 30.30 2.36
N SER A 248 -7.87 30.38 2.03
CA SER A 248 -8.59 29.23 1.45
C SER A 248 -9.37 29.52 0.18
N GLU A 249 -10.08 30.64 0.13
CA GLU A 249 -10.77 31.12 -1.07
C GLU A 249 -10.31 32.54 -1.40
N TRP A 250 -10.05 32.78 -2.68
CA TRP A 250 -9.64 34.08 -3.18
C TRP A 250 -10.12 34.30 -4.60
N THR A 251 -10.15 35.57 -4.99
CA THR A 251 -10.32 36.00 -6.37
C THR A 251 -9.04 36.63 -6.92
N ARG A 252 -8.85 36.53 -8.24
CA ARG A 252 -7.79 37.25 -8.96
C ARG A 252 -8.16 37.39 -10.44
N GLU A 253 -7.29 38.04 -11.20
CA GLU A 253 -7.38 38.08 -12.65
C GLU A 253 -6.10 37.54 -13.30
N TYR A 254 -6.24 36.82 -14.41
CA TYR A 254 -5.12 36.47 -15.28
C TYR A 254 -5.21 37.24 -16.59
N THR A 255 -4.08 37.40 -17.28
CA THR A 255 -4.02 38.13 -18.56
C THR A 255 -3.89 37.15 -19.72
N ALA A 256 -4.84 37.17 -20.65
CA ALA A 256 -4.81 36.37 -21.85
C ALA A 256 -3.81 36.94 -22.88
N LYS A 257 -3.44 36.16 -23.90
CA LYS A 257 -2.50 36.59 -24.96
C LYS A 257 -2.92 37.87 -25.68
N ASN A 258 -4.23 38.10 -25.82
CA ASN A 258 -4.78 39.30 -26.45
C ASN A 258 -4.92 40.50 -25.47
N GLY A 259 -4.36 40.42 -24.27
CA GLY A 259 -4.42 41.46 -23.24
C GLY A 259 -5.71 41.47 -22.41
N LYS A 260 -6.74 40.70 -22.79
CA LYS A 260 -8.00 40.62 -22.03
C LYS A 260 -7.78 39.95 -20.68
N LYS A 261 -8.41 40.50 -19.63
CA LYS A 261 -8.40 39.92 -18.28
C LYS A 261 -9.47 38.84 -18.15
N GLY A 262 -9.10 37.70 -17.58
CA GLY A 262 -10.03 36.64 -17.19
C GLY A 262 -10.19 36.62 -15.66
N ARG A 263 -11.44 36.62 -15.18
CA ARG A 263 -11.77 36.56 -13.74
C ARG A 263 -11.59 35.15 -13.20
N VAL A 264 -11.00 35.03 -12.02
CA VAL A 264 -10.73 33.74 -11.38
C VAL A 264 -11.26 33.73 -9.97
N PHE A 265 -11.98 32.67 -9.61
CA PHE A 265 -12.31 32.32 -8.23
C PHE A 265 -11.73 30.96 -7.90
N THR A 266 -10.93 30.88 -6.84
CA THR A 266 -10.27 29.65 -6.43
C THR A 266 -10.75 29.25 -5.04
N SER A 267 -11.08 27.97 -4.86
CA SER A 267 -11.30 27.34 -3.55
C SER A 267 -10.36 26.15 -3.39
N LEU A 268 -9.67 26.07 -2.26
CA LEU A 268 -8.83 24.93 -1.88
C LEU A 268 -9.62 23.75 -1.28
N TYR A 269 -10.95 23.80 -1.41
CA TYR A 269 -11.90 22.78 -1.01
C TYR A 269 -12.83 22.43 -2.19
N GLY A 270 -13.75 21.50 -1.98
CA GLY A 270 -14.73 21.12 -3.01
C GLY A 270 -15.13 19.66 -2.99
N ALA A 271 -14.64 18.87 -2.03
CA ALA A 271 -14.97 17.45 -1.95
C ALA A 271 -16.49 17.26 -1.85
N SER A 272 -17.00 16.12 -2.33
CA SER A 272 -18.45 15.89 -2.39
C SER A 272 -19.17 16.11 -1.06
N GLN A 273 -18.55 15.69 0.05
CA GLN A 273 -19.10 15.89 1.40
C GLN A 273 -19.01 17.35 1.89
N ASP A 274 -18.12 18.17 1.35
CA ASP A 274 -18.01 19.60 1.70
C ASP A 274 -19.26 20.35 1.27
N LEU A 275 -19.87 19.92 0.15
CA LEU A 275 -21.06 20.55 -0.43
C LEU A 275 -22.33 20.37 0.42
N LEU A 276 -22.31 19.43 1.38
CA LEU A 276 -23.40 19.25 2.35
C LEU A 276 -23.53 20.45 3.30
N ASN A 277 -22.46 21.21 3.52
CA ASN A 277 -22.52 22.43 4.29
C ASN A 277 -23.16 23.56 3.44
N PRO A 278 -24.32 24.13 3.84
CA PRO A 278 -25.01 25.13 3.05
C PRO A 278 -24.22 26.44 2.90
N GLY A 279 -23.40 26.80 3.89
CA GLY A 279 -22.51 27.96 3.82
C GLY A 279 -21.46 27.79 2.74
N TYR A 280 -20.78 26.64 2.71
CA TYR A 280 -19.78 26.31 1.69
C TYR A 280 -20.41 26.24 0.28
N ARG A 281 -21.56 25.58 0.16
CA ARG A 281 -22.31 25.51 -1.10
C ARG A 281 -22.68 26.89 -1.64
N ARG A 282 -23.15 27.80 -0.78
CA ARG A 282 -23.44 29.19 -1.16
C ARG A 282 -22.18 29.93 -1.61
N LEU A 283 -21.07 29.77 -0.87
CA LEU A 283 -19.78 30.39 -1.19
C LEU A 283 -19.34 30.03 -2.62
N ILE A 284 -19.39 28.74 -2.98
CA ILE A 284 -19.00 28.28 -4.31
C ILE A 284 -19.95 28.78 -5.40
N LEU A 285 -21.26 28.70 -5.18
CA LEU A 285 -22.24 29.22 -6.15
C LEU A 285 -22.03 30.71 -6.40
N ASN A 286 -21.91 31.51 -5.33
CA ASN A 286 -21.67 32.95 -5.45
C ASN A 286 -20.37 33.26 -6.20
N GLY A 287 -19.30 32.48 -5.98
CA GLY A 287 -18.05 32.58 -6.73
C GLY A 287 -18.22 32.34 -8.23
N ILE A 288 -19.06 31.36 -8.61
CA ILE A 288 -19.39 31.09 -10.01
C ILE A 288 -20.17 32.24 -10.65
N TYR A 289 -21.16 32.81 -9.96
CA TYR A 289 -21.88 34.00 -10.45
C TYR A 289 -20.94 35.19 -10.62
N TRP A 290 -20.09 35.46 -9.64
CA TRP A 290 -19.10 36.54 -9.69
C TRP A 290 -18.14 36.36 -10.86
N SER A 291 -17.61 35.15 -11.10
CA SER A 291 -16.63 34.93 -12.16
C SER A 291 -17.17 35.29 -13.55
N VAL A 292 -18.47 35.08 -13.80
CA VAL A 292 -19.12 35.38 -15.09
C VAL A 292 -19.82 36.75 -15.15
N GLY A 293 -19.52 37.65 -14.21
CA GLY A 293 -20.01 39.03 -14.23
C GLY A 293 -21.45 39.22 -13.74
N LEU A 294 -21.91 38.36 -12.83
CA LEU A 294 -23.26 38.40 -12.27
C LEU A 294 -23.29 38.74 -10.77
N GLU A 295 -22.28 39.43 -10.26
CA GLU A 295 -22.18 39.84 -8.84
C GLU A 295 -23.38 40.65 -8.34
N ASN A 296 -23.97 41.46 -9.21
CA ASN A 296 -25.16 42.27 -8.91
C ASN A 296 -26.45 41.44 -8.82
N LYS A 297 -26.39 40.16 -9.22
CA LYS A 297 -27.52 39.21 -9.15
C LYS A 297 -27.41 38.25 -7.98
N ILE A 298 -26.30 38.24 -7.25
CA ILE A 298 -26.12 37.41 -6.05
C ILE A 298 -27.06 37.91 -4.95
N LYS A 299 -27.90 37.02 -4.39
CA LYS A 299 -28.79 37.34 -3.27
C LYS A 299 -28.53 36.41 -2.09
N ALA A 300 -28.62 36.95 -0.87
CA ALA A 300 -28.37 36.19 0.36
C ALA A 300 -29.37 35.04 0.57
N ASP A 301 -30.57 35.18 0.03
CA ASP A 301 -31.71 34.26 0.13
C ASP A 301 -31.93 33.42 -1.15
N ALA A 302 -31.05 33.51 -2.14
CA ALA A 302 -31.15 32.70 -3.36
C ALA A 302 -31.17 31.20 -3.00
N LYS A 303 -32.01 30.44 -3.73
CA LYS A 303 -32.13 28.97 -3.56
C LYS A 303 -30.80 28.30 -3.90
N ILE A 304 -30.34 27.47 -2.97
CA ILE A 304 -29.11 26.67 -3.11
C ILE A 304 -29.39 25.18 -2.86
N ASP A 305 -30.66 24.80 -2.74
CA ASP A 305 -31.06 23.43 -2.45
C ASP A 305 -30.59 22.48 -3.57
N PHE A 306 -30.31 21.23 -3.20
CA PHE A 306 -29.95 20.24 -4.20
C PHE A 306 -31.14 19.96 -5.11
N VAL A 307 -30.85 19.79 -6.39
CA VAL A 307 -31.82 19.39 -7.41
C VAL A 307 -31.67 17.88 -7.60
N GLY A 308 -32.66 17.15 -7.08
CA GLY A 308 -32.60 15.70 -6.91
C GLY A 308 -31.83 15.26 -5.66
N PRO A 309 -31.88 13.96 -5.31
CA PRO A 309 -31.19 13.43 -4.15
C PRO A 309 -29.66 13.59 -4.27
N TYR A 310 -29.04 14.15 -3.22
CA TYR A 310 -27.59 14.22 -3.07
C TYR A 310 -27.16 13.57 -1.76
N ASN A 311 -26.67 12.33 -1.87
CA ASN A 311 -26.09 11.58 -0.76
C ASN A 311 -24.65 11.20 -1.12
N PRO A 312 -23.70 12.14 -1.00
CA PRO A 312 -22.35 11.93 -1.48
C PRO A 312 -21.68 10.83 -0.67
N SER A 313 -20.87 10.04 -1.35
CA SER A 313 -20.10 9.00 -0.68
C SER A 313 -18.82 9.58 -0.09
N LYS A 314 -18.25 8.88 0.89
CA LYS A 314 -17.02 9.33 1.57
C LYS A 314 -15.89 9.46 0.54
N PHE A 315 -15.28 10.64 0.48
CA PHE A 315 -14.17 10.85 -0.45
C PHE A 315 -12.96 10.02 -0.03
N GLN A 316 -12.24 9.46 -0.99
CA GLN A 316 -11.03 8.66 -0.80
C GLN A 316 -10.36 8.41 -2.15
N VAL A 317 -9.06 8.12 -2.13
CA VAL A 317 -8.30 7.78 -3.34
C VAL A 317 -8.94 6.57 -4.05
N ARG A 318 -9.28 6.76 -5.33
CA ARG A 318 -9.90 5.77 -6.23
C ARG A 318 -11.25 5.25 -5.72
N GLY A 319 -12.01 6.11 -5.06
CA GLY A 319 -13.33 5.81 -4.50
C GLY A 319 -14.49 5.80 -5.48
N GLU A 320 -14.29 6.17 -6.76
CA GLU A 320 -15.36 6.34 -7.75
C GLU A 320 -16.16 5.06 -8.02
N ALA A 321 -17.48 5.21 -8.23
CA ALA A 321 -18.34 4.13 -8.68
C ALA A 321 -17.94 3.66 -10.09
N LYS A 322 -17.98 2.34 -10.33
CA LYS A 322 -17.59 1.71 -11.61
C LYS A 322 -18.78 1.46 -12.52
N GLY A 323 -18.55 1.43 -13.83
CA GLY A 323 -19.59 1.21 -14.84
C GLY A 323 -20.54 2.40 -15.04
N ILE A 324 -20.24 3.56 -14.44
CA ILE A 324 -21.06 4.77 -14.57
C ILE A 324 -20.74 5.45 -15.90
N LYS A 325 -21.77 5.86 -16.64
CA LYS A 325 -21.63 6.65 -17.86
C LYS A 325 -22.22 8.04 -17.68
N PRO A 326 -21.77 9.07 -18.45
CA PRO A 326 -22.32 10.42 -18.37
C PRO A 326 -23.86 10.44 -18.45
N ALA A 327 -24.46 9.67 -19.38
CA ALA A 327 -25.91 9.56 -19.53
C ALA A 327 -26.68 9.20 -18.25
N MET A 328 -26.04 8.55 -17.26
CA MET A 328 -26.67 8.20 -15.98
C MET A 328 -26.93 9.40 -15.07
N TYR A 329 -26.40 10.58 -15.40
CA TYR A 329 -26.62 11.82 -14.67
C TYR A 329 -27.69 12.72 -15.30
N GLU A 330 -28.28 12.34 -16.45
CA GLU A 330 -29.24 13.16 -17.19
C GLU A 330 -30.52 13.45 -16.40
N ASP A 331 -30.99 12.48 -15.61
CA ASP A 331 -32.19 12.64 -14.78
C ASP A 331 -31.93 13.60 -13.60
N LEU A 332 -32.47 14.82 -13.72
CA LEU A 332 -32.40 15.86 -12.69
C LEU A 332 -33.04 15.45 -11.36
N ASN A 333 -34.06 14.59 -11.40
CA ASN A 333 -34.77 14.12 -10.20
C ASN A 333 -34.16 12.82 -9.64
N GLY A 334 -33.37 12.13 -10.46
CA GLY A 334 -32.62 10.93 -10.06
C GLY A 334 -31.46 11.25 -9.14
N PRO A 335 -31.01 10.28 -8.33
CA PRO A 335 -29.84 10.48 -7.48
C PRO A 335 -28.61 10.75 -8.35
N ILE A 336 -27.70 11.58 -7.84
CA ILE A 336 -26.32 11.57 -8.37
C ILE A 336 -25.78 10.16 -8.15
N PRO A 337 -25.27 9.46 -9.19
CA PRO A 337 -24.69 8.12 -9.09
C PRO A 337 -23.48 8.05 -8.12
N ALA A 338 -23.78 8.10 -6.83
CA ALA A 338 -22.91 7.89 -5.70
C ALA A 338 -23.28 6.54 -5.09
N ASP A 339 -22.27 5.75 -4.70
CA ASP A 339 -22.38 4.38 -4.18
C ASP A 339 -22.58 3.27 -5.25
N PRO A 340 -21.63 2.31 -5.39
CA PRO A 340 -21.81 1.14 -6.24
C PRO A 340 -23.09 0.33 -5.92
N LYS A 341 -23.66 0.40 -4.71
CA LYS A 341 -24.90 -0.33 -4.37
C LYS A 341 -26.14 0.15 -5.15
N ALA A 342 -26.21 1.42 -5.55
CA ALA A 342 -27.32 1.97 -6.33
C ALA A 342 -27.12 1.77 -7.85
N ALA A 343 -25.88 1.88 -8.33
CA ALA A 343 -25.53 1.64 -9.73
C ALA A 343 -25.50 0.15 -10.12
N LEU A 344 -25.30 -0.74 -9.13
CA LEU A 344 -25.35 -2.20 -9.31
C LEU A 344 -26.72 -2.70 -9.79
N LYS A 345 -27.80 -1.90 -9.71
CA LYS A 345 -29.12 -2.29 -10.24
C LYS A 345 -29.30 -2.12 -11.75
N LYS A 346 -28.40 -1.41 -12.46
CA LYS A 346 -28.53 -1.21 -13.92
C LYS A 346 -27.34 -1.74 -14.75
N VAL A 347 -26.26 -2.17 -14.09
CA VAL A 347 -25.09 -2.82 -14.72
C VAL A 347 -25.26 -4.35 -14.80
N GLU A 348 -26.45 -4.88 -14.47
CA GLU A 348 -26.79 -6.30 -14.63
C GLU A 348 -26.68 -6.80 -16.08
N SER A 349 -26.60 -5.92 -17.09
CA SER A 349 -26.54 -6.33 -18.50
C SER A 349 -25.13 -6.46 -19.09
N VAL A 350 -24.06 -6.05 -18.40
CA VAL A 350 -22.68 -6.22 -18.89
C VAL A 350 -21.93 -7.33 -18.17
N THR A 351 -22.38 -7.75 -16.98
CA THR A 351 -21.92 -9.00 -16.37
C THR A 351 -22.41 -10.22 -17.16
N ALA A 352 -23.45 -10.09 -17.98
CA ALA A 352 -23.99 -11.16 -18.81
C ALA A 352 -22.97 -11.74 -19.82
N LYS A 353 -21.99 -10.96 -20.29
CA LYS A 353 -20.95 -11.48 -21.20
C LYS A 353 -19.83 -12.28 -20.51
N ASN A 354 -19.78 -12.28 -19.17
CA ASN A 354 -18.91 -13.14 -18.37
C ASN A 354 -19.69 -14.08 -17.43
N GLN A 355 -21.01 -14.23 -17.60
CA GLN A 355 -21.83 -15.16 -16.81
C GLN A 355 -21.64 -16.64 -17.19
N ASN A 356 -20.83 -16.96 -18.20
CA ASN A 356 -20.60 -18.33 -18.67
C ASN A 356 -19.62 -19.16 -17.80
N ILE A 357 -19.29 -18.75 -16.57
CA ILE A 357 -18.40 -19.53 -15.67
C ILE A 357 -18.90 -19.62 -14.22
N ARG A 358 -20.22 -19.58 -13.96
CA ARG A 358 -20.74 -19.99 -12.63
C ARG A 358 -21.74 -21.12 -12.77
N LYS A 359 -21.37 -22.27 -12.23
CA LYS A 359 -22.26 -23.41 -12.04
C LYS A 359 -23.30 -23.04 -10.98
N THR A 360 -24.53 -23.48 -11.20
CA THR A 360 -25.65 -23.36 -10.24
C THR A 360 -25.49 -24.37 -9.11
N ALA A 361 -25.88 -23.99 -7.89
CA ALA A 361 -25.94 -24.85 -6.73
C ALA A 361 -27.40 -25.14 -6.36
N ARG A 362 -27.68 -26.37 -5.92
CA ARG A 362 -28.94 -26.74 -5.27
C ARG A 362 -28.77 -26.94 -3.77
N PHE A 363 -27.61 -27.45 -3.37
CA PHE A 363 -27.32 -27.74 -1.96
C PHE A 363 -26.22 -26.84 -1.42
N LEU A 364 -26.38 -26.41 -0.18
CA LEU A 364 -25.31 -25.81 0.62
C LEU A 364 -25.09 -26.67 1.86
N ARG A 365 -23.84 -27.05 2.12
CA ARG A 365 -23.43 -27.79 3.32
C ARG A 365 -22.41 -27.00 4.13
N ILE A 366 -22.62 -26.93 5.43
CA ILE A 366 -21.69 -26.44 6.44
C ILE A 366 -21.22 -27.66 7.22
N GLU A 367 -19.91 -27.91 7.26
CA GLU A 367 -19.33 -29.11 7.87
C GLU A 367 -18.10 -28.74 8.71
N ILE A 368 -17.99 -29.32 9.90
CA ILE A 368 -16.79 -29.21 10.74
C ILE A 368 -16.00 -30.51 10.61
N PRO A 369 -14.79 -30.49 10.03
CA PRO A 369 -13.94 -31.67 9.99
C PRO A 369 -13.49 -32.09 11.40
N GLY A 370 -13.58 -33.39 11.68
CA GLY A 370 -13.18 -34.02 12.93
C GLY A 370 -14.34 -34.73 13.66
N ASP A 371 -13.99 -35.75 14.44
CA ASP A 371 -14.94 -36.50 15.25
C ASP A 371 -15.27 -35.78 16.56
N ASN A 372 -16.45 -36.08 17.12
CA ASN A 372 -16.94 -35.58 18.41
C ASN A 372 -16.97 -34.04 18.50
N LYS A 373 -17.29 -33.38 17.39
CA LYS A 373 -17.49 -31.92 17.33
C LYS A 373 -18.97 -31.57 17.47
N ILE A 374 -19.26 -30.34 17.89
CA ILE A 374 -20.63 -29.83 17.98
C ILE A 374 -20.77 -28.69 16.97
N LEU A 375 -21.69 -28.84 16.02
CA LEU A 375 -22.07 -27.79 15.08
C LEU A 375 -23.34 -27.10 15.59
N THR A 376 -23.24 -25.78 15.78
CA THR A 376 -24.37 -24.91 16.13
C THR A 376 -24.43 -23.72 15.19
N LEU A 377 -25.61 -23.46 14.63
CA LEU A 377 -25.90 -22.32 13.77
C LEU A 377 -27.14 -21.61 14.29
N ASN A 378 -27.12 -20.30 14.29
CA ASN A 378 -28.29 -19.47 14.62
C ASN A 378 -29.10 -19.17 13.37
N GLU A 379 -28.44 -18.73 12.31
CA GLU A 379 -29.09 -18.41 11.04
C GLU A 379 -28.07 -18.57 9.90
N VAL A 380 -28.53 -19.04 8.75
CA VAL A 380 -27.76 -19.15 7.52
C VAL A 380 -28.57 -18.46 6.43
N GLU A 381 -28.11 -17.28 6.03
CA GLU A 381 -28.69 -16.54 4.92
C GLU A 381 -27.94 -16.89 3.63
N ILE A 382 -28.67 -17.27 2.60
CA ILE A 382 -28.11 -17.65 1.30
C ILE A 382 -28.65 -16.68 0.27
N ILE A 383 -27.80 -15.78 -0.24
CA ILE A 383 -28.20 -14.71 -1.13
C ILE A 383 -28.00 -15.12 -2.59
N SER A 384 -29.06 -15.03 -3.39
CA SER A 384 -29.02 -15.19 -4.85
C SER A 384 -29.81 -14.04 -5.51
N GLY A 385 -29.19 -13.32 -6.43
CA GLY A 385 -29.82 -12.16 -7.09
C GLY A 385 -30.25 -11.08 -6.08
N GLY A 386 -29.49 -10.92 -4.99
CA GLY A 386 -29.78 -9.98 -3.90
C GLY A 386 -30.92 -10.38 -2.96
N LYS A 387 -31.46 -11.60 -3.06
CA LYS A 387 -32.52 -12.12 -2.17
C LYS A 387 -32.04 -13.30 -1.34
N ASN A 388 -32.39 -13.35 -0.05
CA ASN A 388 -32.18 -14.55 0.77
C ASN A 388 -33.17 -15.64 0.34
N ILE A 389 -32.65 -16.76 -0.15
CA ILE A 389 -33.43 -17.91 -0.62
C ILE A 389 -33.48 -19.07 0.39
N ALA A 390 -32.70 -19.00 1.47
CA ALA A 390 -32.64 -20.07 2.47
C ALA A 390 -33.99 -20.40 3.16
N PRO A 391 -34.87 -19.42 3.48
CA PRO A 391 -36.14 -19.72 4.17
C PRO A 391 -37.11 -20.63 3.41
N ASN A 392 -36.95 -20.77 2.09
CA ASN A 392 -37.80 -21.62 1.27
C ASN A 392 -37.25 -23.05 1.09
N GLY A 393 -36.02 -23.30 1.57
CA GLY A 393 -35.37 -24.59 1.44
C GLY A 393 -35.73 -25.57 2.55
N LYS A 394 -35.23 -26.80 2.42
CA LYS A 394 -35.38 -27.87 3.40
C LYS A 394 -34.03 -28.18 4.04
N ALA A 395 -33.87 -27.80 5.31
CA ALA A 395 -32.66 -28.05 6.08
C ALA A 395 -32.65 -29.43 6.74
N THR A 396 -31.47 -30.06 6.77
CA THR A 396 -31.15 -31.32 7.43
C THR A 396 -29.80 -31.20 8.13
N GLN A 397 -29.50 -32.06 9.09
CA GLN A 397 -28.20 -32.10 9.77
C GLN A 397 -27.84 -33.53 10.17
N SER A 398 -26.55 -33.78 10.42
CA SER A 398 -26.01 -35.11 10.69
C SER A 398 -26.61 -35.82 11.91
N SER A 399 -27.03 -35.06 12.94
CA SER A 399 -27.66 -35.55 14.16
C SER A 399 -28.38 -34.40 14.86
N VAL A 400 -29.37 -34.68 15.72
CA VAL A 400 -30.11 -33.64 16.47
C VAL A 400 -29.83 -33.80 17.96
N GLY A 401 -29.01 -32.91 18.49
CA GLY A 401 -28.72 -32.82 19.93
C GLY A 401 -29.48 -31.68 20.59
N ALA A 402 -29.74 -31.80 21.89
CA ALA A 402 -30.30 -30.74 22.75
C ALA A 402 -31.58 -30.03 22.20
N GLY A 403 -32.35 -30.70 21.34
CA GLY A 403 -33.56 -30.14 20.72
C GLY A 403 -33.30 -29.07 19.63
N GLY A 404 -32.06 -28.92 19.15
CA GLY A 404 -31.68 -27.97 18.11
C GLY A 404 -31.89 -28.51 16.69
N VAL A 405 -33.14 -28.54 16.23
CA VAL A 405 -33.53 -29.03 14.89
C VAL A 405 -32.95 -28.17 13.74
N PRO A 406 -32.69 -28.74 12.55
CA PRO A 406 -31.99 -28.05 11.46
C PRO A 406 -32.73 -26.86 10.86
N SER A 407 -34.06 -26.82 10.92
CA SER A 407 -34.87 -25.73 10.35
C SER A 407 -34.68 -24.39 11.08
N ARG A 408 -34.14 -24.40 12.30
CA ARG A 408 -33.86 -23.17 13.07
C ARG A 408 -32.82 -22.27 12.43
N ALA A 409 -31.92 -22.82 11.61
CA ALA A 409 -30.93 -22.02 10.90
C ALA A 409 -31.51 -21.23 9.71
N ILE A 410 -32.80 -21.37 9.40
CA ILE A 410 -33.44 -20.70 8.25
C ILE A 410 -34.80 -20.11 8.61
N ASP A 411 -35.08 -19.94 9.89
CA ASP A 411 -36.35 -19.43 10.40
C ASP A 411 -36.35 -17.89 10.57
N GLY A 412 -35.22 -17.24 10.31
CA GLY A 412 -35.03 -15.80 10.45
C GLY A 412 -34.69 -15.35 11.87
N ASN A 413 -34.60 -16.26 12.83
CA ASN A 413 -34.32 -15.96 14.23
C ASN A 413 -32.81 -15.90 14.52
N LYS A 414 -32.24 -14.71 14.32
CA LYS A 414 -30.81 -14.43 14.57
C LYS A 414 -30.44 -14.29 16.07
N ASN A 415 -31.35 -14.61 16.99
CA ASN A 415 -31.13 -14.40 18.42
C ASN A 415 -30.00 -15.30 18.95
N HIS A 416 -29.09 -14.71 19.73
CA HIS A 416 -27.91 -15.40 20.23
C HIS A 416 -28.14 -16.26 21.49
N ASP A 417 -29.26 -16.07 22.19
CA ASP A 417 -29.59 -16.82 23.40
C ASP A 417 -30.18 -18.19 23.07
N TYR A 418 -29.49 -19.27 23.51
CA TYR A 418 -29.92 -20.64 23.28
C TYR A 418 -31.31 -20.95 23.83
N LYS A 419 -31.68 -20.32 24.94
CA LYS A 419 -32.98 -20.53 25.61
C LYS A 419 -34.16 -19.97 24.81
N LYS A 420 -33.89 -19.13 23.80
CA LYS A 420 -34.91 -18.58 22.91
C LYS A 420 -35.23 -19.48 21.71
N GLY A 421 -34.59 -20.66 21.63
CA GLY A 421 -35.00 -21.74 20.73
C GLY A 421 -34.70 -21.48 19.25
N GLY A 422 -33.77 -20.58 18.92
CA GLY A 422 -33.45 -20.18 17.54
C GLY A 422 -32.17 -20.79 16.97
N GLN A 423 -31.62 -21.86 17.55
CA GLN A 423 -30.34 -22.44 17.10
C GLN A 423 -30.44 -23.93 16.82
N THR A 424 -29.71 -24.36 15.79
CA THR A 424 -29.41 -25.76 15.49
C THR A 424 -28.38 -26.29 16.47
N HIS A 425 -28.34 -27.61 16.65
CA HIS A 425 -27.35 -28.27 17.49
C HIS A 425 -27.20 -29.74 17.07
N THR A 426 -26.01 -30.14 16.64
CA THR A 426 -25.68 -31.57 16.42
C THR A 426 -25.28 -32.24 17.73
N ASP A 427 -25.41 -33.56 17.81
CA ASP A 427 -24.81 -34.31 18.93
C ASP A 427 -23.29 -34.23 18.89
N GLY A 428 -22.68 -34.14 20.07
CA GLY A 428 -21.23 -34.01 20.21
C GLY A 428 -20.48 -35.32 20.48
N PHE A 429 -21.18 -36.41 20.79
CA PHE A 429 -20.57 -37.70 21.13
C PHE A 429 -20.97 -38.75 20.09
N GLY A 430 -19.98 -39.40 19.47
CA GLY A 430 -20.19 -40.39 18.41
C GLY A 430 -20.48 -39.80 17.02
N SER A 431 -20.43 -38.48 16.86
CA SER A 431 -20.60 -37.80 15.56
C SER A 431 -19.28 -37.74 14.78
N THR A 432 -19.28 -38.17 13.53
CA THR A 432 -18.16 -37.99 12.60
C THR A 432 -18.46 -36.83 11.65
N ASN A 433 -17.55 -35.85 11.58
CA ASN A 433 -17.65 -34.67 10.71
C ASN A 433 -19.06 -34.03 10.71
N PRO A 434 -19.54 -33.49 11.85
CA PRO A 434 -20.91 -32.99 11.96
C PRO A 434 -21.18 -31.93 10.89
N TRP A 435 -22.37 -32.01 10.29
CA TRP A 435 -22.77 -31.14 9.18
C TRP A 435 -24.22 -30.68 9.29
N TRP A 436 -24.48 -29.52 8.71
CA TRP A 436 -25.80 -28.97 8.43
C TRP A 436 -25.88 -28.70 6.93
N GLU A 437 -26.97 -29.13 6.28
CA GLU A 437 -27.16 -29.00 4.83
C GLU A 437 -28.57 -28.55 4.50
N ILE A 438 -28.71 -27.70 3.50
CA ILE A 438 -29.98 -27.23 2.96
C ILE A 438 -30.13 -27.62 1.49
N ASP A 439 -31.27 -28.21 1.15
CA ASP A 439 -31.78 -28.30 -0.23
C ASP A 439 -32.61 -27.06 -0.54
N LEU A 440 -32.17 -26.26 -1.52
CA LEU A 440 -32.84 -25.02 -1.91
C LEU A 440 -34.10 -25.28 -2.77
N GLY A 441 -34.38 -26.53 -3.15
CA GLY A 441 -35.54 -26.92 -3.97
C GLY A 441 -35.39 -26.60 -5.46
N GLY A 442 -34.30 -25.92 -5.85
CA GLY A 442 -33.98 -25.54 -7.23
C GLY A 442 -32.51 -25.17 -7.37
N GLU A 443 -32.10 -24.87 -8.60
CA GLU A 443 -30.73 -24.48 -8.91
C GLU A 443 -30.56 -22.95 -8.92
N TYR A 444 -29.64 -22.45 -8.10
CA TYR A 444 -29.42 -21.04 -7.88
C TYR A 444 -27.96 -20.65 -8.08
N LYS A 445 -27.73 -19.44 -8.60
CA LYS A 445 -26.41 -18.80 -8.57
C LYS A 445 -26.24 -18.15 -7.20
N ILE A 446 -25.42 -18.74 -6.34
CA ILE A 446 -25.20 -18.24 -4.98
C ILE A 446 -24.20 -17.08 -5.02
N ASP A 447 -24.61 -15.91 -4.54
CA ASP A 447 -23.79 -14.70 -4.50
C ASP A 447 -23.09 -14.53 -3.15
N GLU A 448 -23.81 -14.80 -2.05
CA GLU A 448 -23.33 -14.59 -0.68
C GLU A 448 -23.91 -15.66 0.25
N VAL A 449 -23.15 -16.06 1.28
CA VAL A 449 -23.62 -16.91 2.38
C VAL A 449 -23.25 -16.20 3.67
N GLU A 450 -24.22 -15.89 4.53
CA GLU A 450 -23.98 -15.28 5.83
C GLU A 450 -24.37 -16.26 6.93
N ILE A 451 -23.40 -16.60 7.78
CA ILE A 451 -23.56 -17.52 8.89
C ILE A 451 -23.55 -16.74 10.18
N TRP A 452 -24.64 -16.86 10.93
CA TRP A 452 -24.77 -16.38 12.30
C TRP A 452 -24.50 -17.56 13.23
N ASN A 453 -23.44 -17.43 14.02
CA ASN A 453 -23.02 -18.47 14.96
C ASN A 453 -23.70 -18.26 16.31
N ARG A 454 -23.35 -19.05 17.33
CA ARG A 454 -23.77 -18.91 18.72
C ARG A 454 -22.79 -18.05 19.52
N LYS A 455 -23.29 -17.00 20.18
CA LYS A 455 -22.47 -16.13 21.05
C LYS A 455 -21.87 -16.90 22.23
N GLY A 456 -20.59 -16.66 22.51
CA GLY A 456 -19.82 -17.29 23.58
C GLY A 456 -19.35 -18.71 23.30
N TYR A 457 -19.68 -19.26 22.13
CA TYR A 457 -19.26 -20.59 21.68
C TYR A 457 -18.78 -20.54 20.23
N GLU A 458 -18.31 -19.39 19.77
CA GLU A 458 -17.97 -19.13 18.38
C GLU A 458 -16.92 -20.12 17.87
N SER A 459 -15.93 -20.43 18.72
CA SER A 459 -14.84 -21.37 18.45
C SER A 459 -15.28 -22.80 18.21
N ARG A 460 -16.53 -23.18 18.49
CA ARG A 460 -17.05 -24.51 18.11
C ARG A 460 -17.09 -24.69 16.60
N LEU A 461 -17.27 -23.60 15.84
CA LEU A 461 -17.15 -23.62 14.39
C LEU A 461 -15.69 -23.57 13.90
N ASP A 462 -14.67 -23.46 14.75
CA ASP A 462 -13.29 -23.35 14.26
C ASP A 462 -12.91 -24.49 13.31
N GLY A 463 -12.49 -24.13 12.10
CA GLY A 463 -12.08 -25.07 11.07
C GLY A 463 -13.21 -25.57 10.16
N PHE A 464 -14.43 -25.05 10.30
CA PHE A 464 -15.55 -25.43 9.43
C PHE A 464 -15.32 -25.06 7.96
N THR A 465 -16.05 -25.72 7.07
CA THR A 465 -16.07 -25.46 5.63
C THR A 465 -17.49 -25.25 5.13
N VAL A 466 -17.65 -24.41 4.10
CA VAL A 466 -18.89 -24.21 3.34
C VAL A 466 -18.71 -24.88 1.98
N GLN A 467 -19.64 -25.75 1.60
CA GLN A 467 -19.66 -26.48 0.34
C GLN A 467 -20.93 -26.12 -0.44
N LEU A 468 -20.79 -25.92 -1.76
CA LEU A 468 -21.92 -25.85 -2.67
C LEU A 468 -21.93 -27.09 -3.56
N LEU A 469 -23.09 -27.69 -3.75
CA LEU A 469 -23.28 -28.84 -4.62
C LEU A 469 -24.39 -28.60 -5.65
N ASP A 470 -24.23 -29.12 -6.86
CA ASP A 470 -25.25 -29.08 -7.91
C ASP A 470 -26.38 -30.10 -7.68
N SER A 471 -27.36 -30.17 -8.58
CA SER A 471 -28.49 -31.12 -8.47
C SER A 471 -28.07 -32.59 -8.43
N ASN A 472 -26.90 -32.94 -8.96
CA ASN A 472 -26.33 -34.29 -8.93
C ASN A 472 -25.46 -34.53 -7.69
N ARG A 473 -25.48 -33.61 -6.73
CA ARG A 473 -24.60 -33.59 -5.54
C ARG A 473 -23.12 -33.55 -5.88
N LYS A 474 -22.74 -33.07 -7.06
CA LYS A 474 -21.33 -32.82 -7.36
C LYS A 474 -20.91 -31.53 -6.67
N GLN A 475 -19.82 -31.57 -5.92
CA GLN A 475 -19.24 -30.39 -5.29
C GLN A 475 -18.76 -29.42 -6.38
N ILE A 476 -19.31 -28.21 -6.39
CA ILE A 476 -18.90 -27.13 -7.30
C ILE A 476 -18.05 -26.06 -6.61
N TYR A 477 -18.10 -26.02 -5.27
CA TYR A 477 -17.31 -25.11 -4.44
C TYR A 477 -17.10 -25.72 -3.05
N LYS A 478 -15.94 -25.49 -2.45
CA LYS A 478 -15.65 -25.73 -1.03
C LYS A 478 -14.74 -24.62 -0.52
N SER A 479 -15.11 -24.00 0.59
CA SER A 479 -14.23 -23.03 1.28
C SER A 479 -13.09 -23.76 1.99
N GLY A 480 -11.99 -23.05 2.24
CA GLY A 480 -11.00 -23.51 3.21
C GLY A 480 -11.54 -23.51 4.65
N LYS A 481 -10.69 -23.97 5.57
CA LYS A 481 -10.97 -24.01 7.00
C LYS A 481 -11.17 -22.60 7.53
N THR A 482 -12.39 -22.30 7.96
CA THR A 482 -12.77 -20.94 8.40
C THR A 482 -12.79 -20.88 9.93
N LYS A 483 -12.27 -19.80 10.51
CA LYS A 483 -12.40 -19.56 11.96
C LYS A 483 -13.86 -19.31 12.34
N GLY A 484 -14.23 -19.73 13.54
CA GLY A 484 -15.47 -19.33 14.17
C GLY A 484 -15.48 -17.83 14.48
N SER A 485 -16.61 -17.18 14.25
CA SER A 485 -16.89 -15.82 14.69
C SER A 485 -18.39 -15.68 14.95
N GLN A 486 -18.84 -14.54 15.48
CA GLN A 486 -20.25 -14.28 15.74
C GLN A 486 -21.06 -14.25 14.45
N ARG A 487 -20.52 -13.59 13.42
CA ARG A 487 -21.09 -13.54 12.08
C ARG A 487 -19.97 -13.65 11.06
N ILE A 488 -20.21 -14.48 10.05
CA ILE A 488 -19.23 -14.77 9.01
C ILE A 488 -19.94 -14.62 7.67
N LYS A 489 -19.47 -13.71 6.84
CA LYS A 489 -20.02 -13.47 5.51
C LYS A 489 -19.04 -13.96 4.45
N PHE A 490 -19.48 -14.96 3.68
CA PHE A 490 -18.84 -15.41 2.47
C PHE A 490 -19.43 -14.66 1.29
N THR A 491 -18.64 -13.81 0.65
CA THR A 491 -19.01 -13.22 -0.65
C THR A 491 -18.47 -14.13 -1.75
N LEU A 492 -19.35 -14.86 -2.44
CA LEU A 492 -19.03 -15.92 -3.41
C LEU A 492 -19.17 -15.41 -4.86
N ARG A 493 -18.50 -14.28 -5.16
CA ARG A 493 -18.57 -13.64 -6.49
C ARG A 493 -17.41 -14.06 -7.42
N PHE A 494 -16.48 -13.15 -7.72
CA PHE A 494 -15.30 -13.44 -8.54
C PHE A 494 -14.16 -14.07 -7.73
N ARG A 495 -14.18 -13.83 -6.41
CA ARG A 495 -13.37 -14.48 -5.40
C ARG A 495 -14.21 -14.64 -4.13
N THR A 496 -13.95 -15.66 -3.33
CA THR A 496 -14.38 -15.76 -1.93
C THR A 496 -13.75 -14.62 -1.15
N VAL A 497 -14.57 -13.77 -0.54
CA VAL A 497 -14.14 -12.82 0.49
C VAL A 497 -14.84 -13.20 1.77
N LEU A 498 -14.06 -13.34 2.84
CA LEU A 498 -14.54 -13.61 4.19
C LEU A 498 -14.52 -12.30 4.97
N ASP A 499 -15.69 -11.85 5.42
CA ASP A 499 -15.83 -10.75 6.35
C ASP A 499 -16.37 -11.28 7.68
N PHE A 500 -15.77 -10.84 8.78
CA PHE A 500 -16.18 -11.22 10.13
C PHE A 500 -16.82 -10.03 10.83
N PHE A 501 -17.97 -10.26 11.46
CA PHE A 501 -18.73 -9.22 12.14
C PHE A 501 -19.12 -9.66 13.56
N LEU A 502 -19.33 -8.66 14.42
CA LEU A 502 -20.07 -8.82 15.66
C LEU A 502 -21.58 -8.87 15.35
N TYR A 503 -22.39 -9.39 16.28
CA TYR A 503 -23.86 -9.41 16.11
C TYR A 503 -24.46 -8.04 15.78
N ASP A 504 -23.89 -6.96 16.31
CA ASP A 504 -24.35 -5.57 16.07
C ASP A 504 -24.02 -5.05 14.65
N GLY A 505 -23.40 -5.87 13.80
CA GLY A 505 -23.05 -5.55 12.42
C GLY A 505 -21.77 -4.75 12.27
N LYS A 506 -21.07 -4.44 13.36
CA LYS A 506 -19.72 -3.87 13.26
C LYS A 506 -18.74 -4.95 12.82
N PRO A 507 -17.71 -4.60 12.03
CA PRO A 507 -16.61 -5.51 11.75
C PRO A 507 -16.00 -6.03 13.06
N GLU A 508 -15.68 -7.31 13.10
CA GLU A 508 -14.97 -7.89 14.23
C GLU A 508 -13.64 -7.12 14.39
N PRO A 509 -13.36 -6.54 15.58
CA PRO A 509 -12.14 -5.77 15.77
C PRO A 509 -10.94 -6.68 15.51
N VAL A 510 -10.08 -6.28 14.58
CA VAL A 510 -8.77 -6.92 14.40
C VAL A 510 -8.08 -6.85 15.75
N VAL A 511 -7.80 -8.02 16.35
CA VAL A 511 -7.03 -8.10 17.58
C VAL A 511 -5.67 -7.49 17.28
N LYS A 512 -5.51 -6.19 17.58
CA LYS A 512 -4.20 -5.56 17.57
C LYS A 512 -3.42 -6.28 18.65
N LYS A 513 -2.34 -6.96 18.25
CA LYS A 513 -1.33 -7.47 19.18
C LYS A 513 -1.07 -6.33 20.17
N ALA A 514 -1.32 -6.58 21.46
CA ALA A 514 -1.10 -5.56 22.48
C ALA A 514 0.34 -5.04 22.32
N PRO A 515 0.59 -3.71 22.41
CA PRO A 515 1.94 -3.20 22.34
C PRO A 515 2.78 -3.95 23.39
N PRO A 516 3.98 -4.42 23.03
CA PRO A 516 4.73 -5.29 23.91
C PRO A 516 4.99 -4.58 25.25
N LYS A 517 4.69 -5.26 26.36
CA LYS A 517 4.86 -4.69 27.71
C LYS A 517 6.31 -4.25 27.88
N ARG A 518 6.51 -2.96 28.15
CA ARG A 518 7.82 -2.40 28.54
C ARG A 518 7.91 -2.34 30.05
N VAL A 519 9.10 -2.58 30.56
CA VAL A 519 9.41 -2.49 31.99
C VAL A 519 10.07 -1.15 32.30
N GLU A 520 9.81 -0.65 33.51
CA GLU A 520 10.48 0.54 34.00
C GLU A 520 11.95 0.24 34.29
N VAL A 521 12.85 1.04 33.72
CA VAL A 521 14.29 0.93 33.95
C VAL A 521 14.65 1.94 35.04
N PRO A 522 15.22 1.51 36.18
CA PRO A 522 15.65 2.44 37.21
C PRO A 522 16.62 3.50 36.66
N ALA A 523 16.43 4.77 37.03
CA ALA A 523 17.16 5.90 36.45
C ALA A 523 18.69 5.81 36.63
N ASN A 524 19.15 5.11 37.67
CA ASN A 524 20.56 4.90 38.00
C ASN A 524 21.08 3.50 37.63
N TYR A 525 20.31 2.69 36.89
CA TYR A 525 20.74 1.36 36.48
C TYR A 525 21.97 1.44 35.57
N LYS A 526 23.00 0.65 35.88
CA LYS A 526 24.24 0.51 35.11
C LYS A 526 24.61 -0.96 34.96
N ASP A 527 25.33 -1.28 33.90
CA ASP A 527 25.89 -2.62 33.72
C ASP A 527 27.06 -2.82 34.69
N GLU A 528 27.32 -4.07 35.02
CA GLU A 528 28.57 -4.49 35.67
C GLU A 528 29.70 -4.36 34.65
N LEU A 529 30.72 -3.57 34.99
CA LEU A 529 31.88 -3.28 34.13
C LEU A 529 33.19 -3.73 34.82
N PRO A 530 34.19 -4.24 34.07
CA PRO A 530 34.20 -4.38 32.60
C PRO A 530 33.21 -5.44 32.11
N PHE A 531 32.70 -5.27 30.89
CA PHE A 531 31.79 -6.23 30.29
C PHE A 531 32.42 -7.64 30.27
N ALA A 532 31.61 -8.64 30.62
CA ALA A 532 31.96 -10.04 30.49
C ALA A 532 30.77 -10.84 29.95
N PHE A 533 31.07 -11.84 29.12
CA PHE A 533 30.10 -12.84 28.70
C PHE A 533 29.72 -13.75 29.87
N ARG A 534 28.48 -14.20 29.88
CA ARG A 534 27.93 -15.18 30.81
C ARG A 534 27.46 -16.40 30.03
N LYS A 535 27.50 -17.56 30.66
CA LYS A 535 27.08 -18.82 30.06
C LYS A 535 25.65 -18.70 29.53
N GLY A 536 25.46 -19.04 28.26
CA GLY A 536 24.16 -19.00 27.58
C GLY A 536 23.75 -17.64 27.04
N ASP A 537 24.63 -16.62 27.05
CA ASP A 537 24.26 -15.31 26.51
C ASP A 537 23.85 -15.39 25.04
N ARG A 538 22.78 -14.67 24.73
CA ARG A 538 22.32 -14.41 23.36
C ARG A 538 22.64 -12.98 22.99
N VAL A 539 23.56 -12.84 22.05
CA VAL A 539 24.09 -11.55 21.60
C VAL A 539 23.34 -11.10 20.36
N ALA A 540 22.56 -10.02 20.49
CA ALA A 540 21.99 -9.32 19.34
C ALA A 540 22.95 -8.22 18.87
N ILE A 541 23.30 -8.23 17.58
CA ILE A 541 24.15 -7.20 16.98
C ILE A 541 23.27 -6.23 16.19
N LEU A 542 23.30 -4.96 16.57
CA LEU A 542 22.56 -3.86 15.97
C LEU A 542 23.52 -2.81 15.43
N GLY A 543 23.31 -2.34 14.21
CA GLY A 543 24.20 -1.35 13.63
C GLY A 543 23.91 -1.08 12.17
N ASN A 544 24.76 -0.25 11.58
CA ASN A 544 24.71 0.10 10.17
C ASN A 544 25.59 -0.84 9.32
N GLY A 545 26.14 -0.33 8.22
CA GLY A 545 26.96 -1.09 7.27
C GLY A 545 28.20 -1.76 7.88
N LEU A 546 28.73 -1.28 9.00
CA LEU A 546 29.82 -1.99 9.70
C LEU A 546 29.34 -3.34 10.22
N ALA A 547 28.30 -3.34 11.05
CA ALA A 547 27.75 -4.57 11.63
C ALA A 547 27.15 -5.49 10.55
N ASP A 548 26.38 -4.93 9.62
CA ASP A 548 25.76 -5.68 8.51
C ASP A 548 26.82 -6.45 7.71
N ARG A 549 27.94 -5.82 7.35
CA ARG A 549 28.95 -6.47 6.50
C ARG A 549 29.79 -7.52 7.21
N MET A 550 30.09 -7.34 8.50
CA MET A 550 30.95 -8.25 9.27
C MET A 550 30.43 -9.70 9.31
N GLN A 551 29.11 -9.90 9.19
CA GLN A 551 28.52 -11.24 9.20
C GLN A 551 28.89 -12.07 7.96
N HIS A 552 29.17 -11.42 6.83
CA HIS A 552 29.52 -12.11 5.58
C HIS A 552 30.94 -12.68 5.60
N ASP A 553 31.80 -12.20 6.49
CA ASP A 553 33.16 -12.72 6.67
C ASP A 553 33.31 -13.59 7.92
N GLY A 554 32.37 -13.55 8.87
CA GLY A 554 32.28 -14.49 10.01
C GLY A 554 33.35 -14.35 11.11
N TRP A 555 34.36 -13.49 10.94
CA TRP A 555 35.50 -13.43 11.86
C TRP A 555 35.15 -13.03 13.29
N LEU A 556 34.20 -12.10 13.49
CA LEU A 556 33.87 -11.59 14.82
C LEU A 556 33.44 -12.70 15.77
N GLU A 557 32.45 -13.49 15.37
CA GLU A 557 31.96 -14.60 16.17
C GLU A 557 32.97 -15.73 16.25
N THR A 558 33.68 -16.04 15.17
CA THR A 558 34.73 -17.07 15.17
C THR A 558 35.74 -16.86 16.30
N LEU A 559 36.23 -15.62 16.46
CA LEU A 559 37.21 -15.28 17.51
C LEU A 559 36.60 -15.31 18.91
N PHE A 560 35.32 -15.00 19.07
CA PHE A 560 34.67 -15.16 20.37
C PHE A 560 34.45 -16.63 20.70
N GLN A 561 33.95 -17.43 19.76
CA GLN A 561 33.70 -18.85 19.97
C GLN A 561 35.00 -19.61 20.27
N SER A 562 36.13 -19.25 19.64
CA SER A 562 37.44 -19.88 19.94
C SER A 562 37.90 -19.67 21.37
N GLU A 563 37.46 -18.60 22.04
CA GLU A 563 37.87 -18.25 23.40
C GLU A 563 36.80 -18.53 24.47
N LEU A 564 35.57 -18.80 24.05
CA LEU A 564 34.39 -18.98 24.92
C LEU A 564 33.85 -20.41 24.88
N ALA A 565 34.72 -21.39 24.61
CA ALA A 565 34.37 -22.81 24.62
C ALA A 565 33.63 -23.20 25.93
N GLY A 566 32.54 -23.95 25.80
CA GLY A 566 31.68 -24.36 26.93
C GLY A 566 30.74 -23.27 27.50
N GLN A 567 30.82 -22.02 27.03
CA GLN A 567 29.91 -20.95 27.45
C GLN A 567 28.57 -20.99 26.68
N HIS A 568 28.51 -21.64 25.52
CA HIS A 568 27.30 -21.75 24.69
C HIS A 568 26.68 -20.39 24.32
N ILE A 569 27.51 -19.46 23.84
CA ILE A 569 27.09 -18.12 23.42
C ILE A 569 26.53 -18.20 22.00
N SER A 570 25.42 -17.51 21.72
CA SER A 570 24.88 -17.41 20.36
C SER A 570 24.82 -15.96 19.89
N PHE A 571 24.99 -15.76 18.58
CA PHE A 571 25.02 -14.44 17.97
C PHE A 571 23.95 -14.31 16.88
N ARG A 572 23.26 -13.18 16.87
CA ARG A 572 22.20 -12.83 15.92
C ARG A 572 22.43 -11.43 15.38
N ASN A 573 22.84 -11.34 14.12
CA ASN A 573 23.04 -10.05 13.46
C ASN A 573 21.70 -9.50 12.95
N MET A 574 21.25 -8.40 13.54
CA MET A 574 19.98 -7.76 13.23
C MET A 574 20.18 -6.39 12.56
N SER A 575 21.28 -6.22 11.84
CA SER A 575 21.72 -4.94 11.25
C SER A 575 21.41 -4.87 9.76
N LEU A 576 20.96 -3.70 9.30
CA LEU A 576 20.93 -3.35 7.87
C LEU A 576 21.76 -2.09 7.61
N SER A 577 22.46 -2.09 6.47
CA SER A 577 23.10 -0.88 5.95
C SER A 577 22.10 0.28 5.89
N GLY A 578 22.44 1.39 6.54
CA GLY A 578 21.58 2.58 6.65
C GLY A 578 20.86 2.75 7.98
N ASP A 579 20.87 1.73 8.86
CA ASP A 579 20.28 1.82 10.20
C ASP A 579 20.91 2.93 11.05
N ARG A 580 20.09 3.47 11.97
CA ARG A 580 20.45 4.49 12.96
C ARG A 580 19.93 4.08 14.34
N PRO A 581 20.42 4.65 15.46
CA PRO A 581 19.94 4.30 16.80
C PRO A 581 18.42 4.44 17.02
N ASN A 582 17.76 5.27 16.21
CA ASN A 582 16.33 5.58 16.33
C ASN A 582 15.52 5.32 15.05
N ASN A 583 16.10 4.71 14.02
CA ASN A 583 15.40 4.50 12.75
C ASN A 583 15.89 3.23 12.02
N TYR A 584 14.94 2.33 11.75
CA TYR A 584 15.15 1.02 11.12
C TYR A 584 14.15 0.87 9.96
N PRO A 585 14.49 1.33 8.74
CA PRO A 585 13.59 1.21 7.60
C PRO A 585 13.42 -0.26 7.20
N ARG A 586 12.18 -0.77 7.25
CA ARG A 586 11.81 -2.17 6.96
C ARG A 586 10.48 -2.25 6.20
N SER A 587 10.22 -3.40 5.55
CA SER A 587 8.94 -3.69 4.90
C SER A 587 7.78 -3.63 5.90
N LYS A 588 6.60 -3.18 5.45
CA LYS A 588 5.41 -3.12 6.30
C LYS A 588 5.03 -4.53 6.77
N GLY A 589 4.85 -4.70 8.08
CA GLY A 589 4.53 -5.99 8.72
C GLY A 589 5.74 -6.76 9.23
N PHE A 590 6.97 -6.33 8.89
CA PHE A 590 8.20 -6.82 9.50
C PHE A 590 8.13 -6.61 11.03
N LEU A 591 8.56 -7.60 11.82
CA LEU A 591 8.52 -7.49 13.29
C LEU A 591 9.30 -6.24 13.73
N GLY A 592 8.75 -5.51 14.70
CA GLY A 592 9.44 -4.36 15.27
C GLY A 592 10.70 -4.77 16.03
N MET A 593 11.62 -3.83 16.28
CA MET A 593 12.85 -4.10 17.06
C MET A 593 12.54 -4.75 18.41
N ASP A 594 11.53 -4.23 19.13
CA ASP A 594 11.03 -4.78 20.38
C ASP A 594 10.60 -6.26 20.28
N GLU A 595 9.96 -6.64 19.17
CA GLU A 595 9.49 -8.01 18.95
C GLU A 595 10.65 -8.92 18.54
N TYR A 596 11.55 -8.46 17.65
CA TYR A 596 12.71 -9.25 17.25
C TYR A 596 13.69 -9.49 18.38
N LEU A 597 13.97 -8.48 19.21
CA LEU A 597 14.84 -8.67 20.37
C LEU A 597 14.27 -9.71 21.33
N ARG A 598 12.94 -9.72 21.52
CA ARG A 598 12.26 -10.77 22.29
C ARG A 598 12.28 -12.12 21.58
N HIS A 599 12.16 -12.15 20.25
CA HIS A 599 12.26 -13.38 19.47
C HIS A 599 13.62 -14.06 19.65
N VAL A 600 14.71 -13.29 19.63
CA VAL A 600 16.06 -13.81 19.91
C VAL A 600 16.37 -13.86 21.40
N GLU A 601 15.45 -13.38 22.23
CA GLU A 601 15.54 -13.27 23.67
C GLU A 601 16.89 -12.70 24.16
N ALA A 602 17.32 -11.57 23.57
CA ALA A 602 18.67 -11.03 23.76
C ALA A 602 19.04 -10.76 25.24
N ASP A 603 20.21 -11.25 25.65
CA ASP A 603 20.85 -11.00 26.94
C ASP A 603 21.93 -9.91 26.86
N VAL A 604 22.50 -9.75 25.66
CA VAL A 604 23.54 -8.79 25.32
C VAL A 604 23.18 -8.10 24.00
N VAL A 605 23.42 -6.79 23.92
CA VAL A 605 23.30 -6.02 22.67
C VAL A 605 24.61 -5.35 22.32
N PHE A 606 25.14 -5.70 21.15
CA PHE A 606 26.27 -4.99 20.54
C PHE A 606 25.74 -3.94 19.58
N ALA A 607 26.03 -2.67 19.85
CA ALA A 607 25.50 -1.55 19.09
C ALA A 607 26.61 -0.76 18.38
N MET A 608 26.58 -0.78 17.04
CA MET A 608 27.59 -0.22 16.15
C MET A 608 26.99 0.88 15.25
N PHE A 609 26.94 2.10 15.76
CA PHE A 609 26.39 3.28 15.08
C PHE A 609 27.44 4.40 14.95
N GLY A 610 27.08 5.53 14.33
CA GLY A 610 27.90 6.74 14.26
C GLY A 610 28.42 7.05 12.86
N TYR A 611 28.57 6.06 11.98
CA TYR A 611 29.06 6.29 10.62
C TYR A 611 28.05 7.10 9.78
N ASN A 612 26.79 6.66 9.75
CA ASN A 612 25.70 7.34 9.03
C ASN A 612 25.42 8.72 9.61
N GLU A 613 25.52 8.86 10.92
CA GLU A 613 25.25 10.09 11.65
C GLU A 613 26.37 11.11 11.46
N SER A 614 27.62 10.66 11.28
CA SER A 614 28.80 11.52 11.10
C SER A 614 28.71 12.50 9.91
N PHE A 615 27.85 12.20 8.93
CA PHE A 615 27.57 13.10 7.80
C PHE A 615 26.91 14.42 8.23
N ALA A 616 26.30 14.50 9.41
CA ALA A 616 25.78 15.76 9.97
C ALA A 616 26.90 16.67 10.53
N GLY A 617 28.16 16.23 10.49
CA GLY A 617 29.32 16.99 10.96
C GLY A 617 29.27 17.25 12.46
N GLN A 618 30.06 18.24 12.91
CA GLN A 618 30.22 18.58 14.33
C GLN A 618 28.91 18.91 15.04
N LYS A 619 27.97 19.57 14.36
CA LYS A 619 26.67 19.97 14.94
C LYS A 619 25.79 18.76 15.30
N GLY A 620 25.99 17.60 14.66
CA GLY A 620 25.22 16.39 14.92
C GLY A 620 25.73 15.50 16.06
N ALA A 621 26.93 15.76 16.59
CA ALA A 621 27.55 14.89 17.61
C ALA A 621 26.76 14.87 18.94
N ASN A 622 26.32 16.02 19.44
CA ASN A 622 25.50 16.11 20.66
C ASN A 622 24.11 15.46 20.48
N PRO A 623 23.35 15.73 19.40
CA PRO A 623 22.13 14.98 19.10
C PRO A 623 22.33 13.47 19.03
N PHE A 624 23.44 13.01 18.43
CA PHE A 624 23.76 11.59 18.34
C PHE A 624 24.04 10.96 19.71
N LYS A 625 24.81 11.64 20.58
CA LYS A 625 25.01 11.22 21.98
C LYS A 625 23.67 11.02 22.70
N ALA A 626 22.76 11.99 22.59
CA ALA A 626 21.43 11.90 23.19
C ALA A 626 20.62 10.72 22.63
N GLN A 627 20.69 10.48 21.32
CA GLN A 627 20.05 9.33 20.69
C GLN A 627 20.59 7.98 21.19
N LEU A 628 21.90 7.86 21.40
CA LEU A 628 22.49 6.63 21.96
C LEU A 628 22.05 6.36 23.40
N ILE A 629 21.96 7.40 24.23
CA ILE A 629 21.47 7.27 25.62
C ILE A 629 20.01 6.81 25.63
N GLU A 630 19.18 7.41 24.78
CA GLU A 630 17.78 7.03 24.63
C GLU A 630 17.63 5.63 24.03
N PHE A 631 18.49 5.24 23.09
CA PHE A 631 18.58 3.88 22.58
C PHE A 631 18.86 2.88 23.71
N VAL A 632 19.87 3.10 24.54
CA VAL A 632 20.21 2.23 25.68
C VAL A 632 19.01 2.06 26.62
N LYS A 633 18.36 3.17 26.98
CA LYS A 633 17.17 3.16 27.83
C LYS A 633 16.04 2.34 27.21
N ASN A 634 15.76 2.56 25.93
CA ASN A 634 14.69 1.85 25.21
C ASN A 634 14.95 0.35 25.11
N ILE A 635 16.20 -0.04 24.79
CA ILE A 635 16.59 -1.45 24.70
C ILE A 635 16.43 -2.15 26.06
N ARG A 636 16.84 -1.51 27.16
CA ARG A 636 16.63 -2.06 28.51
C ARG A 636 15.15 -2.22 28.85
N ALA A 637 14.32 -1.24 28.51
CA ALA A 637 12.88 -1.27 28.79
C ALA A 637 12.14 -2.41 28.06
N ILE A 638 12.72 -3.01 27.02
CA ILE A 638 12.15 -4.16 26.32
C ILE A 638 12.24 -5.44 27.17
N GLN A 639 13.31 -5.56 27.99
CA GLN A 639 13.67 -6.77 28.74
C GLN A 639 13.53 -8.05 27.88
N PRO A 640 14.37 -8.20 26.84
CA PRO A 640 14.08 -9.13 25.74
C PRO A 640 13.98 -10.60 26.17
N ASN A 641 14.80 -11.04 27.11
CA ASN A 641 14.77 -12.39 27.67
C ASN A 641 13.66 -12.62 28.72
N GLY A 642 12.86 -11.59 29.03
CA GLY A 642 11.78 -11.62 30.03
C GLY A 642 12.23 -11.69 31.49
N LYS A 643 13.54 -11.63 31.79
CA LYS A 643 14.10 -11.85 33.13
C LYS A 643 14.99 -10.71 33.60
N THR A 644 15.94 -10.27 32.78
CA THR A 644 16.96 -9.29 33.16
C THR A 644 17.09 -8.21 32.09
N PHE A 645 17.58 -7.04 32.48
CA PHE A 645 17.95 -6.03 31.49
C PHE A 645 19.14 -6.52 30.65
N PRO A 646 19.14 -6.32 29.33
CA PRO A 646 20.26 -6.66 28.48
C PRO A 646 21.49 -5.82 28.84
N ARG A 647 22.67 -6.44 28.87
CA ARG A 647 23.95 -5.73 28.92
C ARG A 647 24.24 -5.15 27.54
N ILE A 648 24.73 -3.93 27.47
CA ILE A 648 24.92 -3.24 26.19
C ILE A 648 26.39 -2.86 26.03
N VAL A 649 26.91 -3.04 24.81
CA VAL A 649 28.23 -2.58 24.41
C VAL A 649 28.07 -1.61 23.26
N LEU A 650 28.53 -0.37 23.45
CA LEU A 650 28.56 0.66 22.42
C LEU A 650 29.94 0.69 21.76
N PHE A 651 29.96 0.46 20.45
CA PHE A 651 31.17 0.51 19.63
C PHE A 651 31.21 1.84 18.90
N SER A 652 32.38 2.50 18.88
CA SER A 652 32.59 3.64 18.01
C SER A 652 32.53 3.23 16.53
N PRO A 653 32.32 4.16 15.59
CA PRO A 653 32.60 3.86 14.18
C PRO A 653 34.09 3.57 13.97
N ILE A 654 34.43 2.89 12.87
CA ILE A 654 35.83 2.76 12.41
C ILE A 654 36.31 4.05 11.73
N ALA A 655 37.61 4.20 11.54
CA ALA A 655 38.18 5.26 10.72
C ALA A 655 37.84 5.08 9.21
N PHE A 656 38.05 6.12 8.44
CA PHE A 656 38.03 6.08 6.97
C PHE A 656 39.46 5.86 6.45
N GLN A 657 39.67 4.83 5.63
CA GLN A 657 40.97 4.55 5.00
C GLN A 657 41.16 5.40 3.73
N ASP A 658 42.27 6.11 3.63
CA ASP A 658 42.66 6.76 2.37
C ASP A 658 43.28 5.73 1.42
N LEU A 659 42.49 5.26 0.45
CA LEU A 659 42.92 4.31 -0.57
C LEU A 659 43.79 4.93 -1.67
N LYS A 660 44.06 6.25 -1.61
CA LYS A 660 44.82 7.01 -2.63
C LYS A 660 44.26 6.88 -4.05
N ASN A 661 43.00 6.49 -4.18
CA ASN A 661 42.31 6.37 -5.46
C ASN A 661 41.65 7.71 -5.82
N ARG A 662 41.94 8.25 -7.01
CA ARG A 662 41.40 9.53 -7.49
C ARG A 662 39.86 9.58 -7.57
N ASN A 663 39.22 8.42 -7.66
CA ASN A 663 37.75 8.30 -7.74
C ASN A 663 37.09 8.20 -6.36
N LEU A 664 37.86 8.20 -5.27
CA LEU A 664 37.37 8.07 -3.90
C LEU A 664 37.81 9.26 -3.02
N PRO A 665 37.06 9.59 -1.95
CA PRO A 665 37.48 10.59 -0.99
C PRO A 665 38.77 10.20 -0.25
N ARG A 666 39.61 11.20 0.11
CA ARG A 666 40.83 10.99 0.92
C ARG A 666 40.59 10.85 2.43
N GLY A 667 39.34 10.73 2.87
CA GLY A 667 39.01 10.54 4.29
C GLY A 667 39.28 11.71 5.27
N LYS A 668 39.96 12.81 4.90
CA LYS A 668 40.31 13.89 5.87
C LYS A 668 39.11 14.47 6.63
N VAL A 669 38.06 14.86 5.92
CA VAL A 669 36.82 15.39 6.53
C VAL A 669 36.06 14.29 7.27
N HIS A 670 35.97 13.10 6.69
CA HIS A 670 35.31 11.94 7.28
C HIS A 670 35.94 11.59 8.63
N ASN A 671 37.26 11.43 8.69
CA ASN A 671 37.99 11.10 9.91
C ASN A 671 37.86 12.18 11.00
N ARG A 672 37.82 13.48 10.62
CA ARG A 672 37.55 14.55 11.58
C ARG A 672 36.17 14.38 12.23
N ASN A 673 35.15 14.07 11.43
CA ASN A 673 33.80 13.85 11.95
C ASN A 673 33.72 12.55 12.75
N LEU A 674 34.26 11.44 12.23
CA LEU A 674 34.24 10.14 12.89
C LEU A 674 34.91 10.17 14.28
N ALA A 675 35.96 10.98 14.46
CA ALA A 675 36.56 11.23 15.77
C ALA A 675 35.55 11.87 16.76
N LEU A 676 34.80 12.89 16.32
CA LEU A 676 33.77 13.53 17.16
C LEU A 676 32.64 12.57 17.54
N TYR A 677 32.25 11.67 16.64
CA TYR A 677 31.19 10.69 16.90
C TYR A 677 31.71 9.52 17.75
N THR A 678 33.01 9.23 17.70
CA THR A 678 33.70 8.31 18.63
C THR A 678 33.66 8.87 20.04
N GLU A 679 34.01 10.14 20.23
CA GLU A 679 33.93 10.83 21.53
C GLU A 679 32.48 10.86 22.04
N ALA A 680 31.53 11.22 21.19
CA ALA A 680 30.10 11.22 21.53
C ALA A 680 29.60 9.82 21.97
N THR A 681 30.10 8.76 21.34
CA THR A 681 29.76 7.36 21.70
C THR A 681 30.35 7.00 23.06
N ALA A 682 31.62 7.34 23.31
CA ALA A 682 32.28 7.12 24.59
C ALA A 682 31.57 7.84 25.74
N ASP A 683 31.16 9.09 25.49
CA ASP A 683 30.40 9.91 26.42
C ASP A 683 29.01 9.34 26.71
N ALA A 684 28.30 8.88 25.68
CA ALA A 684 27.00 8.22 25.83
C ALA A 684 27.13 6.94 26.65
N ALA A 685 28.16 6.13 26.39
CA ALA A 685 28.43 4.90 27.13
C ALA A 685 28.69 5.17 28.61
N ARG A 686 29.54 6.16 28.92
CA ARG A 686 29.83 6.60 30.29
C ARG A 686 28.57 7.07 31.01
N GLN A 687 27.74 7.87 30.34
CA GLN A 687 26.51 8.42 30.92
C GLN A 687 25.44 7.35 31.14
N ALA A 688 25.26 6.43 30.20
CA ALA A 688 24.29 5.35 30.28
C ALA A 688 24.77 4.16 31.15
N GLY A 689 26.03 4.16 31.57
CA GLY A 689 26.64 3.11 32.38
C GLY A 689 26.71 1.79 31.63
N VAL A 690 27.28 1.80 30.43
CA VAL A 690 27.46 0.63 29.55
C VAL A 690 28.90 0.58 29.03
N GLN A 691 29.35 -0.58 28.54
CA GLN A 691 30.71 -0.74 28.04
C GLN A 691 30.91 0.07 26.75
N PHE A 692 32.04 0.76 26.65
CA PHE A 692 32.51 1.38 25.41
C PHE A 692 33.66 0.58 24.80
N VAL A 693 33.66 0.42 23.48
CA VAL A 693 34.77 -0.13 22.70
C VAL A 693 35.15 0.86 21.60
N ASP A 694 36.41 1.31 21.64
CA ASP A 694 36.97 2.20 20.62
C ASP A 694 37.48 1.39 19.42
N LEU A 695 36.85 1.61 18.26
CA LEU A 695 37.28 1.06 16.98
C LEU A 695 37.96 2.12 16.11
N TYR A 696 37.70 3.40 16.33
CA TYR A 696 38.20 4.48 15.49
C TYR A 696 39.72 4.63 15.62
N ASN A 697 40.25 4.77 16.84
CA ASN A 697 41.68 5.03 17.00
C ASN A 697 42.54 3.81 16.58
N PRO A 698 42.20 2.56 16.95
CA PRO A 698 42.94 1.40 16.48
C PRO A 698 42.91 1.24 14.96
N THR A 699 41.75 1.45 14.32
CA THR A 699 41.66 1.36 12.85
C THR A 699 42.36 2.52 12.15
N LEU A 700 42.35 3.72 12.71
CA LEU A 700 43.11 4.85 12.18
C LEU A 700 44.62 4.57 12.19
N ALA A 701 45.14 3.99 13.29
CA ALA A 701 46.54 3.59 13.38
C ALA A 701 46.85 2.46 12.38
N LEU A 702 45.99 1.44 12.31
CA LEU A 702 46.12 0.33 11.37
C LEU A 702 46.19 0.83 9.92
N PHE A 703 45.23 1.66 9.50
CA PHE A 703 45.15 2.19 8.14
C PHE A 703 46.31 3.11 7.76
N LYS A 704 46.97 3.74 8.74
CA LYS A 704 48.21 4.51 8.49
C LYS A 704 49.44 3.62 8.34
N SER A 705 49.48 2.50 9.04
CA SER A 705 50.62 1.60 9.09
C SER A 705 50.68 0.59 7.93
N THR A 706 49.54 0.29 7.31
CA THR A 706 49.45 -0.69 6.23
C THR A 706 49.43 -0.04 4.84
N SER A 707 50.10 -0.67 3.88
CA SER A 707 49.96 -0.35 2.45
C SER A 707 48.81 -1.13 1.80
N GLU A 708 48.33 -2.19 2.43
CA GLU A 708 47.26 -3.05 1.90
C GLU A 708 45.88 -2.38 2.06
N PRO A 709 45.04 -2.38 1.02
CA PRO A 709 43.64 -1.99 1.14
C PRO A 709 42.92 -2.92 2.13
N LEU A 710 42.37 -2.35 3.21
CA LEU A 710 41.55 -3.07 4.20
C LEU A 710 40.06 -2.71 4.06
N THR A 711 39.75 -1.81 3.13
CA THR A 711 38.42 -1.35 2.80
C THR A 711 38.23 -1.40 1.29
N ILE A 712 36.99 -1.61 0.84
CA ILE A 712 36.64 -1.60 -0.59
C ILE A 712 36.49 -0.18 -1.14
N ASN A 713 36.12 0.79 -0.31
CA ASN A 713 35.85 2.17 -0.73
C ASN A 713 36.24 3.23 0.30
N GLY A 714 37.14 2.88 1.22
CA GLY A 714 37.56 3.73 2.34
C GLY A 714 36.67 3.63 3.58
N ALA A 715 35.40 3.22 3.44
CA ALA A 715 34.44 3.13 4.55
C ALA A 715 34.05 1.69 4.91
N HIS A 716 33.83 0.82 3.93
CA HIS A 716 33.41 -0.56 4.17
C HIS A 716 34.60 -1.50 4.13
N LEU A 717 34.75 -2.34 5.15
CA LEU A 717 35.83 -3.32 5.23
C LEU A 717 35.71 -4.38 4.13
N ASN A 718 36.86 -4.86 3.66
CA ASN A 718 36.98 -6.15 2.98
C ASN A 718 37.21 -7.27 4.02
N GLU A 719 37.34 -8.51 3.57
CA GLU A 719 37.51 -9.68 4.46
C GLU A 719 38.69 -9.53 5.43
N GLU A 720 39.85 -9.11 4.95
CA GLU A 720 41.04 -8.90 5.78
C GLU A 720 40.83 -7.75 6.78
N GLY A 721 40.20 -6.65 6.35
CA GLY A 721 39.81 -5.57 7.26
C GLY A 721 38.86 -6.04 8.35
N ASN A 722 37.86 -6.84 8.01
CA ASN A 722 36.93 -7.45 8.97
C ASN A 722 37.64 -8.39 9.95
N ARG A 723 38.61 -9.18 9.47
CA ARG A 723 39.47 -10.01 10.31
C ARG A 723 40.23 -9.18 11.34
N ARG A 724 40.91 -8.11 10.91
CA ARG A 724 41.69 -7.22 11.81
C ARG A 724 40.81 -6.51 12.83
N VAL A 725 39.64 -6.02 12.41
CA VAL A 725 38.68 -5.36 13.32
C VAL A 725 38.08 -6.35 14.32
N ALA A 726 37.81 -7.60 13.92
CA ALA A 726 37.40 -8.65 14.84
C ALA A 726 38.43 -8.90 15.94
N GLN A 727 39.74 -8.89 15.62
CA GLN A 727 40.80 -9.03 16.62
C GLN A 727 40.85 -7.84 17.59
N ILE A 728 40.65 -6.60 17.09
CA ILE A 728 40.56 -5.39 17.92
C ILE A 728 39.39 -5.52 18.91
N ILE A 729 38.21 -5.94 18.42
CA ILE A 729 37.03 -6.14 19.26
C ILE A 729 37.24 -7.25 20.29
N ALA A 730 37.76 -8.41 19.87
CA ALA A 730 38.03 -9.55 20.75
C ALA A 730 39.03 -9.15 21.85
N LYS A 731 40.10 -8.44 21.50
CA LYS A 731 41.06 -7.90 22.46
C LYS A 731 40.42 -6.97 23.47
N ALA A 732 39.58 -6.05 23.01
CA ALA A 732 38.94 -5.07 23.88
C ALA A 732 37.96 -5.71 24.88
N LEU A 733 37.22 -6.75 24.48
CA LEU A 733 36.19 -7.37 25.32
C LEU A 733 36.68 -8.58 26.12
N LEU A 734 37.72 -9.30 25.67
CA LEU A 734 38.30 -10.44 26.40
C LEU A 734 39.56 -10.06 27.19
N ASN A 735 40.03 -8.83 27.04
CA ASN A 735 41.26 -8.32 27.66
C ASN A 735 42.51 -9.21 27.36
N LYS A 736 42.56 -9.80 26.17
CA LYS A 736 43.68 -10.64 25.70
C LYS A 736 43.81 -10.61 24.19
N GLU A 737 45.02 -10.77 23.67
CA GLU A 737 45.25 -10.87 22.23
C GLU A 737 44.66 -12.17 21.67
N VAL A 738 43.82 -12.08 20.63
CA VAL A 738 43.25 -13.23 19.93
C VAL A 738 43.66 -13.19 18.47
N LYS A 739 44.28 -14.26 17.98
CA LYS A 739 44.80 -14.33 16.62
C LYS A 739 43.86 -15.11 15.70
N ALA A 740 43.39 -14.44 14.65
CA ALA A 740 42.77 -15.12 13.53
C ALA A 740 43.83 -15.87 12.71
N GLY A 741 43.64 -17.17 12.49
CA GLY A 741 44.58 -18.01 11.75
C GLY A 741 43.89 -19.20 11.08
N ALA A 742 44.64 -19.93 10.25
CA ALA A 742 44.13 -21.06 9.47
C ALA A 742 43.53 -22.18 10.33
N SER A 743 44.00 -22.34 11.56
CA SER A 743 43.45 -23.32 12.52
C SER A 743 41.97 -23.06 12.88
N LEU A 744 41.48 -21.84 12.69
CA LEU A 744 40.08 -21.47 12.97
C LEU A 744 39.19 -21.56 11.73
N GLN A 745 39.69 -21.98 10.57
CA GLN A 745 38.91 -21.96 9.33
C GLN A 745 37.67 -22.85 9.42
N SER A 746 37.79 -24.07 9.96
CA SER A 746 36.62 -24.96 10.14
C SER A 746 35.55 -24.36 11.05
N LEU A 747 35.95 -23.66 12.13
CA LEU A 747 35.03 -22.94 13.00
C LEU A 747 34.37 -21.76 12.26
N ARG A 748 35.16 -21.04 11.46
CA ARG A 748 34.68 -19.93 10.65
C ARG A 748 33.67 -20.37 9.60
N ASP A 749 33.91 -21.49 8.92
CA ASP A 749 33.00 -22.04 7.91
C ASP A 749 31.65 -22.38 8.55
N ALA A 750 31.65 -22.96 9.75
CA ALA A 750 30.42 -23.21 10.52
C ALA A 750 29.70 -21.91 10.93
N VAL A 751 30.45 -20.86 11.30
CA VAL A 751 29.88 -19.53 11.58
C VAL A 751 29.28 -18.90 10.33
N LEU A 752 29.92 -19.02 9.17
CA LEU A 752 29.43 -18.51 7.89
C LEU A 752 28.15 -19.24 7.48
N ASP A 753 28.09 -20.56 7.61
CA ASP A 753 26.87 -21.34 7.38
C ASP A 753 25.71 -20.85 8.27
N LYS A 754 25.97 -20.68 9.57
CA LYS A 754 24.98 -20.13 10.50
C LYS A 754 24.53 -18.72 10.12
N ASN A 755 25.47 -17.84 9.76
CA ASN A 755 25.16 -16.48 9.36
C ASN A 755 24.32 -16.44 8.08
N TRP A 756 24.57 -17.33 7.12
CA TRP A 756 23.77 -17.46 5.91
C TRP A 756 22.30 -17.77 6.21
N HIS A 757 22.05 -18.77 7.06
CA HIS A 757 20.69 -19.15 7.48
C HIS A 757 20.00 -18.02 8.24
N TRP A 758 20.70 -17.40 9.19
CA TRP A 758 20.16 -16.28 9.94
C TRP A 758 19.89 -15.04 9.08
N PHE A 759 20.76 -14.74 8.12
CA PHE A 759 20.60 -13.61 7.21
C PHE A 759 19.34 -13.79 6.36
N ASN A 760 19.13 -14.98 5.79
CA ASN A 760 17.92 -15.28 5.02
C ASN A 760 16.65 -15.28 5.89
N ARG A 761 16.76 -15.62 7.18
CA ARG A 761 15.68 -15.42 8.15
C ARG A 761 15.39 -13.92 8.35
N TYR A 762 16.39 -13.17 8.81
CA TYR A 762 16.20 -11.79 9.26
C TYR A 762 15.94 -10.82 8.11
N ARG A 763 16.54 -11.07 6.95
CA ARG A 763 16.45 -10.27 5.73
C ARG A 763 16.01 -11.13 4.55
N ALA A 764 14.82 -11.69 4.67
CA ALA A 764 14.23 -12.48 3.61
C ALA A 764 14.05 -11.67 2.31
N THR A 765 14.28 -12.34 1.17
CA THR A 765 14.34 -11.74 -0.17
C THR A 765 13.02 -11.06 -0.58
N ASP A 766 11.88 -11.71 -0.36
CA ASP A 766 10.55 -11.13 -0.63
C ASP A 766 9.76 -10.81 0.64
N GLY A 767 10.10 -9.68 1.27
CA GLY A 767 9.37 -9.21 2.44
C GLY A 767 7.90 -8.83 2.18
N ASN A 768 7.48 -8.62 0.92
CA ASN A 768 6.09 -8.26 0.61
C ASN A 768 5.17 -9.49 0.59
N ASP A 769 5.69 -10.63 0.13
CA ASP A 769 5.01 -11.92 0.19
C ASP A 769 5.00 -12.53 1.61
N ILE A 770 6.00 -12.23 2.44
CA ILE A 770 6.03 -12.70 3.84
C ILE A 770 5.18 -11.83 4.77
N TRP A 771 5.39 -10.50 4.74
CA TRP A 771 4.78 -9.57 5.71
C TRP A 771 3.87 -8.51 5.08
N GLY A 772 4.06 -8.24 3.79
CA GLY A 772 3.44 -7.13 3.10
C GLY A 772 2.03 -7.43 2.60
N SER A 773 1.65 -6.74 1.53
CA SER A 773 0.30 -6.83 0.96
C SER A 773 0.00 -8.20 0.33
N ARG A 774 1.02 -8.87 -0.20
CA ARG A 774 0.85 -10.15 -0.89
C ARG A 774 0.80 -11.35 0.05
N SER A 775 1.30 -11.20 1.28
CA SER A 775 1.13 -12.19 2.35
C SER A 775 -0.33 -12.63 2.58
N LYS A 776 -1.28 -11.74 2.29
CA LYS A 776 -2.73 -11.97 2.46
C LYS A 776 -3.40 -12.65 1.27
N LEU A 777 -2.68 -12.87 0.17
CA LEU A 777 -3.23 -13.57 -0.98
C LEU A 777 -3.51 -15.02 -0.60
N ARG A 778 -4.69 -15.51 -0.98
CA ARG A 778 -5.15 -16.87 -0.73
C ARG A 778 -5.42 -17.58 -2.05
N PHE A 779 -5.12 -18.87 -2.09
CA PHE A 779 -5.07 -19.68 -3.31
C PHE A 779 -5.95 -20.94 -3.14
N VAL A 780 -5.48 -22.09 -3.65
CA VAL A 780 -6.16 -23.38 -3.49
C VAL A 780 -6.27 -23.74 -2.01
N ASP A 781 -7.40 -24.32 -1.60
CA ASP A 781 -7.71 -24.71 -0.21
C ASP A 781 -7.60 -23.57 0.83
N ASP A 782 -7.71 -22.32 0.36
CA ASP A 782 -7.56 -21.09 1.15
C ASP A 782 -6.15 -20.91 1.74
N GLN A 783 -5.15 -21.65 1.26
CA GLN A 783 -3.74 -21.49 1.66
C GLN A 783 -3.22 -20.10 1.26
N SER A 784 -2.58 -19.40 2.20
CA SER A 784 -2.00 -18.07 1.98
C SER A 784 -0.48 -18.08 1.88
N ASN A 785 0.08 -17.05 1.24
CA ASN A 785 1.54 -16.85 1.21
C ASN A 785 2.12 -16.69 2.62
N ALA A 786 1.42 -15.98 3.52
CA ALA A 786 1.88 -15.82 4.90
C ALA A 786 2.01 -17.15 5.63
N GLU A 787 1.03 -18.05 5.47
CA GLU A 787 1.04 -19.36 6.14
C GLU A 787 2.26 -20.19 5.74
N VAL A 788 2.61 -20.22 4.45
CA VAL A 788 3.77 -20.95 3.95
C VAL A 788 5.07 -20.25 4.34
N LEU A 789 5.25 -18.99 3.92
CA LEU A 789 6.54 -18.33 4.00
C LEU A 789 6.92 -17.90 5.43
N GLN A 790 5.95 -17.65 6.32
CA GLN A 790 6.28 -17.42 7.74
C GLN A 790 6.62 -18.72 8.48
N HIS A 791 6.09 -19.86 8.05
CA HIS A 791 6.51 -21.17 8.57
C HIS A 791 7.95 -21.49 8.16
N GLU A 792 8.36 -21.11 6.95
CA GLU A 792 9.75 -21.22 6.51
C GLU A 792 10.71 -20.39 7.38
N LEU A 793 10.29 -19.22 7.90
CA LEU A 793 11.09 -18.48 8.86
C LEU A 793 11.31 -19.26 10.18
N VAL A 794 10.31 -20.03 10.62
CA VAL A 794 10.42 -20.91 11.80
C VAL A 794 11.38 -22.06 11.53
N MET A 795 11.37 -22.61 10.31
CA MET A 795 12.36 -23.60 9.88
C MET A 795 13.78 -23.00 9.95
N LEU A 796 13.97 -21.78 9.43
CA LEU A 796 15.27 -21.09 9.49
C LEU A 796 15.72 -20.76 10.91
N ASP A 797 14.80 -20.46 11.83
CA ASP A 797 15.11 -20.31 13.26
C ASP A 797 15.68 -21.62 13.83
N ALA A 798 15.04 -22.76 13.55
CA ALA A 798 15.51 -24.08 13.99
C ALA A 798 16.86 -24.44 13.37
N MET A 799 17.00 -24.26 12.06
CA MET A 799 18.25 -24.50 11.34
C MET A 799 19.39 -23.65 11.91
N THR A 800 19.16 -22.35 12.15
CA THR A 800 20.16 -21.46 12.75
C THR A 800 20.60 -21.95 14.14
N ALA A 801 19.64 -22.36 14.99
CA ALA A 801 19.94 -22.89 16.31
C ALA A 801 20.74 -24.20 16.27
N ASN A 802 20.48 -25.08 15.30
CA ASN A 802 21.27 -26.31 15.11
C ASN A 802 22.74 -26.00 14.77
N ARG A 803 23.00 -24.94 13.99
CA ARG A 803 24.38 -24.51 13.71
C ARG A 803 25.06 -23.93 14.94
N ASP A 804 24.36 -23.23 15.84
CA ASP A 804 24.98 -22.77 17.10
C ASP A 804 25.53 -23.98 17.90
N VAL A 805 24.77 -25.06 18.00
CA VAL A 805 25.20 -26.31 18.67
C VAL A 805 26.43 -26.91 17.98
N HIS A 806 26.45 -26.92 16.65
CA HIS A 806 27.60 -27.38 15.87
C HIS A 806 28.85 -26.53 16.15
N ILE A 807 28.71 -25.19 16.12
CA ILE A 807 29.77 -24.23 16.43
C ILE A 807 30.33 -24.45 17.84
N TRP A 808 29.47 -24.64 18.86
CA TRP A 808 29.92 -24.87 20.24
C TRP A 808 30.74 -26.16 20.40
N ARG A 809 30.39 -27.22 19.67
CA ARG A 809 31.14 -28.47 19.65
C ARG A 809 32.49 -28.30 18.98
N LEU A 810 32.53 -27.66 17.80
CA LEU A 810 33.79 -27.37 17.10
C LEU A 810 34.72 -26.49 17.95
N ALA A 811 34.18 -25.45 18.59
CA ALA A 811 34.93 -24.57 19.50
C ALA A 811 35.51 -25.32 20.71
N SER A 812 34.88 -26.42 21.12
CA SER A 812 35.36 -27.29 22.20
C SER A 812 36.31 -28.40 21.70
N GLY A 813 36.74 -28.35 20.43
CA GLY A 813 37.65 -29.32 19.82
C GLY A 813 36.99 -30.65 19.41
N GLN A 814 35.66 -30.72 19.39
CA GLN A 814 34.93 -31.94 19.02
C GLN A 814 34.62 -31.96 17.52
N SER A 815 34.67 -33.14 16.90
CA SER A 815 34.08 -33.34 15.58
C SER A 815 32.55 -33.30 15.68
N SER A 816 31.90 -32.60 14.76
CA SER A 816 30.44 -32.47 14.73
C SER A 816 29.96 -32.30 13.30
N GLN A 817 28.72 -32.70 13.06
CA GLN A 817 27.95 -32.35 11.87
C GLN A 817 26.69 -31.60 12.30
N VAL A 818 26.09 -30.85 11.39
CA VAL A 818 24.79 -30.22 11.62
C VAL A 818 23.69 -31.28 11.56
N ASP A 819 22.73 -31.22 12.49
CA ASP A 819 21.58 -32.12 12.53
C ASP A 819 20.27 -31.32 12.33
N ASP A 820 19.73 -31.39 11.11
CA ASP A 820 18.45 -30.77 10.75
C ASP A 820 17.27 -31.75 10.72
N SER A 821 17.44 -32.98 11.25
CA SER A 821 16.40 -34.02 11.22
C SER A 821 15.11 -33.63 11.95
N LYS A 822 15.19 -32.64 12.86
CA LYS A 822 14.06 -32.13 13.65
C LYS A 822 13.54 -30.76 13.18
N VAL A 823 14.04 -30.24 12.07
CA VAL A 823 13.47 -29.02 11.46
C VAL A 823 12.03 -29.34 11.06
N PRO A 824 11.05 -28.45 11.35
CA PRO A 824 9.67 -28.67 10.94
C PRO A 824 9.57 -28.91 9.43
N ALA A 825 8.76 -29.86 9.01
CA ALA A 825 8.56 -30.13 7.58
C ALA A 825 7.97 -28.88 6.88
N PRO A 826 8.37 -28.60 5.62
CA PRO A 826 7.80 -27.48 4.87
C PRO A 826 6.30 -27.68 4.64
N ILE A 827 5.56 -26.57 4.61
CA ILE A 827 4.16 -26.61 4.24
C ILE A 827 4.07 -26.83 2.73
N LYS A 828 3.48 -27.95 2.33
CA LYS A 828 3.29 -28.27 0.91
C LYS A 828 2.47 -27.17 0.22
N VAL A 829 3.06 -26.53 -0.79
CA VAL A 829 2.38 -25.56 -1.63
C VAL A 829 1.42 -26.26 -2.58
N VAL A 830 0.16 -25.83 -2.59
CA VAL A 830 -0.86 -26.38 -3.49
C VAL A 830 -0.88 -25.58 -4.80
N SER A 831 -0.65 -26.26 -5.93
CA SER A 831 -0.55 -25.61 -7.24
C SER A 831 -1.87 -24.97 -7.65
N ASN A 832 -1.80 -23.73 -8.14
CA ASN A 832 -2.94 -23.04 -8.75
C ASN A 832 -3.29 -23.56 -10.15
N VAL A 833 -2.41 -24.35 -10.79
CA VAL A 833 -2.62 -24.89 -12.14
C VAL A 833 -3.72 -25.96 -12.11
N GLY A 834 -4.63 -25.95 -13.08
CA GLY A 834 -5.74 -26.90 -13.17
C GLY A 834 -7.05 -26.38 -12.57
N GLY A 835 -7.20 -25.07 -12.38
CA GLY A 835 -8.46 -24.47 -11.97
C GLY A 835 -8.80 -24.59 -10.47
N GLY A 836 -7.82 -24.95 -9.63
CA GLY A 836 -8.01 -25.11 -8.18
C GLY A 836 -8.24 -23.81 -7.39
N SER A 837 -7.97 -22.66 -8.00
CA SER A 837 -8.17 -21.34 -7.41
C SER A 837 -9.06 -20.46 -8.28
N MET A 838 -9.75 -19.48 -7.70
CA MET A 838 -10.56 -18.54 -8.49
C MET A 838 -9.72 -17.56 -9.31
N SER A 839 -8.42 -17.43 -9.03
CA SER A 839 -7.50 -16.70 -9.91
C SER A 839 -7.09 -17.49 -11.15
N SER A 840 -7.33 -18.80 -11.14
CA SER A 840 -6.99 -19.74 -12.20
C SER A 840 -7.93 -19.59 -13.38
N SER A 841 -7.36 -19.65 -14.58
CA SER A 841 -8.13 -19.73 -15.82
C SER A 841 -7.26 -20.38 -16.87
N ALA A 842 -7.84 -21.18 -17.76
CA ALA A 842 -7.10 -21.85 -18.83
C ALA A 842 -6.27 -20.87 -19.68
N ILE A 843 -6.75 -19.63 -19.86
CA ILE A 843 -6.03 -18.57 -20.58
C ILE A 843 -4.74 -18.15 -19.85
N LYS A 844 -4.80 -18.00 -18.52
CA LYS A 844 -3.63 -17.60 -17.71
C LYS A 844 -2.67 -18.75 -17.46
N GLU A 845 -3.19 -19.96 -17.27
CA GLU A 845 -2.39 -21.16 -17.07
C GLU A 845 -1.69 -21.59 -18.35
N GLY A 846 -2.26 -21.24 -19.51
CA GLY A 846 -1.73 -21.66 -20.80
C GLY A 846 -1.72 -23.17 -20.93
N SER A 847 -0.67 -23.70 -21.56
CA SER A 847 -0.44 -25.13 -21.70
C SER A 847 0.66 -25.56 -20.74
N THR A 848 0.42 -26.59 -19.95
CA THR A 848 1.48 -27.28 -19.17
C THR A 848 2.39 -28.14 -20.05
N LYS A 849 2.01 -28.33 -21.32
CA LYS A 849 2.88 -28.91 -22.34
C LYS A 849 3.70 -27.78 -22.99
N TYR A 850 4.97 -27.72 -22.63
CA TYR A 850 5.95 -26.83 -23.25
C TYR A 850 6.33 -27.34 -24.63
N LEU A 851 6.43 -26.44 -25.61
CA LEU A 851 6.82 -26.76 -26.98
C LEU A 851 8.35 -26.77 -27.10
N SER A 852 8.91 -27.69 -27.88
CA SER A 852 10.32 -27.62 -28.27
C SER A 852 10.60 -26.37 -29.09
N PRO A 853 11.86 -25.90 -29.17
CA PRO A 853 12.21 -24.75 -30.02
C PRO A 853 11.71 -24.87 -31.47
N LYS A 854 11.81 -26.06 -32.06
CA LYS A 854 11.33 -26.34 -33.42
C LYS A 854 9.81 -26.23 -33.54
N GLU A 855 9.07 -26.77 -32.56
CA GLU A 855 7.60 -26.67 -32.53
C GLU A 855 7.14 -25.23 -32.30
N SER A 856 7.84 -24.47 -31.46
CA SER A 856 7.57 -23.05 -31.21
C SER A 856 7.77 -22.23 -32.48
N LEU A 857 8.90 -22.39 -33.18
CA LEU A 857 9.20 -21.67 -34.43
C LEU A 857 8.11 -21.89 -35.49
N ASN A 858 7.62 -23.11 -35.65
CA ASN A 858 6.53 -23.42 -36.59
C ASN A 858 5.20 -22.74 -36.25
N ARG A 859 5.03 -22.17 -35.04
CA ARG A 859 3.82 -21.48 -34.61
C ARG A 859 3.96 -19.97 -34.54
N VAL A 860 5.17 -19.43 -34.72
CA VAL A 860 5.38 -17.98 -34.70
C VAL A 860 5.18 -17.42 -36.11
N ALA A 861 4.25 -16.48 -36.24
CA ALA A 861 4.14 -15.67 -37.46
C ALA A 861 5.20 -14.57 -37.39
N VAL A 862 6.16 -14.62 -38.32
CA VAL A 862 7.22 -13.61 -38.46
C VAL A 862 6.90 -12.78 -39.68
N ARG A 863 7.10 -11.45 -39.61
CA ARG A 863 6.99 -10.62 -40.80
C ARG A 863 8.09 -10.99 -41.80
N ASP A 864 7.81 -10.84 -43.08
CA ASP A 864 8.72 -11.23 -44.18
C ASP A 864 10.11 -10.54 -44.12
N ASP A 865 10.23 -9.42 -43.41
CA ASP A 865 11.47 -8.66 -43.21
C ASP A 865 12.26 -9.04 -41.93
N PHE A 866 11.81 -10.07 -41.20
CA PHE A 866 12.44 -10.52 -39.95
C PHE A 866 12.74 -12.03 -39.99
N GLU A 867 13.78 -12.41 -39.25
CA GLU A 867 14.15 -13.81 -38.98
C GLU A 867 14.14 -14.04 -37.47
N ILE A 868 13.71 -15.23 -37.03
CA ILE A 868 13.80 -15.66 -35.63
C ILE A 868 14.79 -16.81 -35.54
N ASN A 869 15.76 -16.67 -34.65
CA ASN A 869 16.76 -17.68 -34.34
C ASN A 869 16.68 -18.10 -32.88
N LEU A 870 16.87 -19.40 -32.62
CA LEU A 870 17.02 -19.90 -31.25
C LEU A 870 18.37 -19.46 -30.71
N PHE A 871 18.35 -18.67 -29.63
CA PHE A 871 19.59 -18.22 -28.97
C PHE A 871 20.05 -19.21 -27.88
N ALA A 872 19.12 -19.64 -27.01
CA ALA A 872 19.38 -20.57 -25.91
C ALA A 872 18.08 -21.32 -25.56
N ASP A 873 18.20 -22.56 -25.11
CA ASP A 873 17.11 -23.34 -24.54
C ASP A 873 17.56 -24.16 -23.33
N GLU A 874 16.62 -24.58 -22.49
CA GLU A 874 16.87 -25.28 -21.22
C GLU A 874 17.56 -26.66 -21.40
N LYS A 875 17.57 -27.26 -22.61
CA LYS A 875 18.37 -28.46 -22.86
C LYS A 875 19.86 -28.16 -22.99
N GLN A 876 20.20 -26.97 -23.47
CA GLN A 876 21.59 -26.51 -23.59
C GLN A 876 22.06 -25.87 -22.28
N PHE A 877 21.17 -25.14 -21.60
CA PHE A 877 21.44 -24.43 -20.36
C PHE A 877 20.35 -24.77 -19.33
N PRO A 878 20.45 -25.92 -18.63
CA PRO A 878 19.45 -26.36 -17.65
C PRO A 878 19.18 -25.36 -16.52
N GLU A 879 20.14 -24.49 -16.25
CA GLU A 879 20.04 -23.40 -15.28
C GLU A 879 19.18 -22.21 -15.75
N LEU A 880 18.81 -22.11 -17.03
CA LEU A 880 18.04 -20.99 -17.61
C LEU A 880 16.55 -21.02 -17.23
N ILE A 881 16.27 -21.22 -15.94
CA ILE A 881 14.93 -21.30 -15.35
C ILE A 881 14.67 -19.99 -14.58
N ASN A 882 13.50 -19.39 -14.77
CA ASN A 882 13.11 -18.12 -14.15
C ASN A 882 14.15 -16.99 -14.34
N PRO A 883 14.50 -16.61 -15.58
CA PRO A 883 15.40 -15.48 -15.82
C PRO A 883 14.75 -14.19 -15.33
N VAL A 884 15.38 -13.51 -14.37
CA VAL A 884 14.91 -12.24 -13.80
C VAL A 884 15.55 -11.03 -14.45
N GLN A 885 16.74 -11.20 -15.04
CA GLN A 885 17.41 -10.16 -15.82
C GLN A 885 18.29 -10.76 -16.91
N MET A 886 18.30 -10.14 -18.09
CA MET A 886 19.09 -10.56 -19.24
C MET A 886 19.74 -9.34 -19.91
N GLN A 887 21.00 -9.49 -20.35
CA GLN A 887 21.75 -8.49 -21.10
C GLN A 887 22.63 -9.16 -22.16
N VAL A 888 22.77 -8.52 -23.32
CA VAL A 888 23.70 -8.98 -24.37
C VAL A 888 24.87 -8.02 -24.43
N ASP A 889 26.09 -8.53 -24.36
CA ASP A 889 27.29 -7.70 -24.45
C ASP A 889 27.72 -7.41 -25.89
N THR A 890 28.72 -6.54 -26.07
CA THR A 890 29.22 -6.13 -27.40
C THR A 890 29.89 -7.26 -28.18
N LYS A 891 30.06 -8.45 -27.60
CA LYS A 891 30.56 -9.67 -28.26
C LYS A 891 29.42 -10.62 -28.62
N GLY A 892 28.16 -10.23 -28.41
CA GLY A 892 26.98 -11.05 -28.70
C GLY A 892 26.73 -12.16 -27.67
N ARG A 893 27.33 -12.09 -26.48
CA ARG A 893 27.08 -13.07 -25.41
C ARG A 893 25.90 -12.63 -24.56
N LEU A 894 25.00 -13.56 -24.27
CA LEU A 894 23.90 -13.36 -23.34
C LEU A 894 24.35 -13.64 -21.91
N TRP A 895 24.14 -12.67 -21.04
CA TRP A 895 24.27 -12.79 -19.60
C TRP A 895 22.86 -12.82 -19.00
N ALA A 896 22.51 -13.91 -18.33
CA ALA A 896 21.23 -14.07 -17.65
C ALA A 896 21.45 -14.27 -16.16
N ALA A 897 20.69 -13.54 -15.34
CA ALA A 897 20.53 -13.82 -13.92
C ALA A 897 19.24 -14.63 -13.76
N VAL A 898 19.33 -15.81 -13.15
CA VAL A 898 18.28 -16.81 -13.07
C VAL A 898 18.02 -17.16 -11.62
N TRP A 899 16.75 -17.15 -11.21
CA TRP A 899 16.35 -17.41 -9.83
C TRP A 899 15.43 -18.63 -9.77
N PRO A 900 15.96 -19.88 -9.86
CA PRO A 900 15.15 -21.07 -9.67
C PRO A 900 14.48 -21.10 -8.30
N THR A 901 15.05 -20.42 -7.29
CA THR A 901 14.44 -20.30 -5.97
C THR A 901 13.35 -19.23 -5.86
N TYR A 902 12.93 -18.57 -6.94
CA TYR A 902 11.86 -17.56 -6.89
C TYR A 902 10.54 -18.14 -6.31
N PRO A 903 9.82 -17.41 -5.42
CA PRO A 903 10.07 -16.04 -4.97
C PRO A 903 11.09 -15.91 -3.82
N MET A 904 11.43 -17.00 -3.14
CA MET A 904 12.49 -17.08 -2.14
C MET A 904 12.93 -18.53 -1.90
N TRP A 905 14.14 -18.70 -1.39
CA TRP A 905 14.69 -19.99 -0.99
C TRP A 905 13.75 -20.77 -0.05
N GLU A 906 13.32 -21.95 -0.49
CA GLU A 906 12.65 -22.94 0.37
C GLU A 906 13.70 -23.62 1.28
N PRO A 907 13.61 -23.48 2.62
CA PRO A 907 14.56 -24.11 3.52
C PRO A 907 14.62 -25.63 3.32
N MET A 908 15.81 -26.20 3.50
CA MET A 908 16.15 -27.61 3.21
C MET A 908 16.35 -27.95 1.71
N GLN A 909 16.03 -27.05 0.78
CA GLN A 909 16.37 -27.20 -0.64
C GLN A 909 17.74 -26.57 -0.95
N PRO A 910 18.42 -26.99 -2.03
CA PRO A 910 19.60 -26.28 -2.53
C PRO A 910 19.27 -24.85 -2.98
N MET A 911 20.16 -23.90 -2.68
CA MET A 911 20.13 -22.56 -3.26
C MET A 911 20.92 -22.58 -4.59
N ASN A 912 20.23 -22.49 -5.71
CA ASN A 912 20.80 -22.66 -7.05
C ASN A 912 20.49 -21.49 -8.01
N ASP A 913 20.30 -20.29 -7.47
CA ASP A 913 20.29 -19.05 -8.27
C ASP A 913 21.66 -18.80 -8.92
N ALA A 914 21.68 -18.34 -10.18
CA ALA A 914 22.90 -18.20 -10.98
C ALA A 914 22.95 -16.91 -11.82
#